data_AF-A0A7R9IYD4-F1
#
_entry.id   AF-A0A7R9IYD4-F1
#
_cell.length_a   1.000
_cell.length_b   1.000
_cell.length_c   1.000
_cell.angle_alpha   90.00
_cell.angle_beta   90.00
_cell.angle_gamma   90.00
#
_symmetry.space_group_name_H-M   'P 1'
#
loop_
_entity.id
_entity.type
_entity.pdbx_description
1 polymer ?
#
loop_
_entity_poly.entity_id
_entity_poly.type
_entity_poly.pdbx_seq_one_letter_code
_entity_poly.pdbx_strand_id
1 'polypeptide(L)'
;MRHINRYPRQGMRLTLMLLPFVLLIAVWFISSAVRLEANPHDKLLPGLSQMIAAIDRMAFTPDKRSGEYLLWADTWISLSRLLTGLAISSLIGLCIGVAAGVFPMSRAALSPFMTVVSMIPPLALLPMLFIVFGLDELSKVMLIVIGITPMLARDLEHRAREIPAELFIKAQTLGANSWTVVLRVVLPQLLSRLITSLRLLLGSAWLFLISAEAISATAGLGYRIFLEYGDHVVLERINLQVKEGEFCSLVGASGCGKSTFLRLLLGQEKPTRGSITLDGEQLRAEPDRSRGVVFQRYSVFPHLNVLDNVAIGLELPASPFTGRLFGARKRHAREQAKQMLEKVGLGHSLDKYPAQLSGGMQQRLAIAQAFVMQPRVLLLDEPFGALDPGIRKDMHALLLQLWSETRMTVFMVTHDLAEGFNLGTRLLVFDKVRIDPQAPNAWGAPPSLREEQLPGGGHTSLILRKGQILRLTDIEGGANVSMMMLNPHEKSERLNLPDTLKGQHTARLTTGHCFYSDMGRVLAAIVADSCGWHDPFGGVLNAVETHHKYGAGRYQELRNGFHRNGADNLLVEMGKWDLGLEDLLMVVNFFSKVTVDEEGRFRFSAGNSRAGDFTELFAPMDVLIVLTALPHPQDPVTDYLPRPVQLSWYQADDMQAVSEAMEAEMTLIHSDRRPEDAVYRHVIPAGEPWLFEVKKGQTLRLLDLEGNQAIDTLFYNRDNPRERYDPQRTLRRQGHVYLTTGSVLYSNLGNPLLTIVSDTCGRHDTLGGACSQESNTVRYAQDKRYMHSCRDNFLCACLHDGRLHKRDIGANINFFMNVPVTPEGGLTFEDGLSAPGKYVELVAECNVMVLISNCPQLNNPCNGWNPTPAEVLVWN
;
A
#
# COMPACT_ATOMS: atom_id res chain seq x y z
N MET A 1 65.05 -17.46 28.43
CA MET A 1 65.91 -16.37 27.91
C MET A 1 65.13 -15.06 27.94
N ARG A 2 65.77 -13.89 28.12
CA ARG A 2 65.07 -12.59 28.06
C ARG A 2 64.93 -12.13 26.61
N HIS A 3 63.70 -12.14 26.07
CA HIS A 3 63.44 -11.77 24.67
C HIS A 3 63.77 -10.30 24.35
N ILE A 4 63.71 -9.42 25.34
CA ILE A 4 64.00 -7.97 25.23
C ILE A 4 65.41 -7.63 24.70
N ASN A 5 66.36 -8.58 24.77
CA ASN A 5 67.74 -8.41 24.29
C ASN A 5 67.98 -9.01 22.88
N ARG A 6 66.94 -9.46 22.15
CA ARG A 6 67.08 -10.04 20.80
C ARG A 6 66.73 -9.02 19.72
N TYR A 7 67.73 -8.60 18.95
CA TYR A 7 67.55 -7.77 17.76
C TYR A 7 67.54 -8.64 16.48
N PRO A 8 66.61 -8.42 15.53
CA PRO A 8 66.55 -9.22 14.31
C PRO A 8 67.69 -8.86 13.34
N ARG A 9 68.36 -9.89 12.80
CA ARG A 9 69.33 -9.73 11.69
C ARG A 9 68.64 -9.13 10.47
N GLN A 10 69.39 -8.41 9.62
CA GLN A 10 68.86 -7.52 8.58
C GLN A 10 67.80 -8.16 7.66
N GLY A 11 68.02 -9.38 7.16
CA GLY A 11 67.01 -10.12 6.39
C GLY A 11 65.77 -10.51 7.20
N MET A 12 65.96 -11.05 8.41
CA MET A 12 64.86 -11.41 9.30
C MET A 12 64.02 -10.20 9.75
N ARG A 13 64.61 -9.00 9.80
CA ARG A 13 63.90 -7.74 10.04
C ARG A 13 62.91 -7.43 8.91
N LEU A 14 63.29 -7.68 7.66
CA LEU A 14 62.39 -7.53 6.51
C LEU A 14 61.28 -8.60 6.54
N THR A 15 61.61 -9.86 6.81
CA THR A 15 60.61 -10.94 6.93
C THR A 15 59.59 -10.65 8.02
N LEU A 16 60.02 -10.24 9.22
CA LEU A 16 59.12 -9.89 10.33
C LEU A 16 58.30 -8.62 10.08
N MET A 17 58.81 -7.69 9.26
CA MET A 17 58.05 -6.50 8.83
C MET A 17 56.97 -6.85 7.80
N LEU A 18 57.25 -7.77 6.87
CA LEU A 18 56.31 -8.19 5.83
C LEU A 18 55.28 -9.21 6.35
N LEU A 19 55.65 -10.06 7.31
CA LEU A 19 54.80 -11.12 7.87
C LEU A 19 53.34 -10.70 8.20
N PRO A 20 53.07 -9.61 8.93
CA PRO A 20 51.67 -9.21 9.22
C PRO A 20 50.89 -8.84 7.95
N PHE A 21 51.52 -8.25 6.93
CA PHE A 21 50.87 -7.94 5.66
C PHE A 21 50.61 -9.22 4.84
N VAL A 22 51.57 -10.14 4.79
CA VAL A 22 51.42 -11.44 4.12
C VAL A 22 50.31 -12.27 4.77
N LEU A 23 50.22 -12.28 6.11
CA LEU A 23 49.14 -12.95 6.84
C LEU A 23 47.78 -12.30 6.56
N LEU A 24 47.69 -10.97 6.55
CA LEU A 24 46.43 -10.26 6.25
C LEU A 24 45.97 -10.48 4.81
N ILE A 25 46.90 -10.49 3.85
CA ILE A 25 46.63 -10.84 2.45
C ILE A 25 46.14 -12.29 2.33
N ALA A 26 46.79 -13.25 3.00
CA ALA A 26 46.38 -14.66 2.99
C ALA A 26 44.98 -14.85 3.60
N VAL A 27 44.70 -14.22 4.74
CA VAL A 27 43.36 -14.22 5.36
C VAL A 27 42.31 -13.65 4.40
N TRP A 28 42.62 -12.54 3.72
CA TRP A 28 41.72 -11.93 2.75
C TRP A 28 41.43 -12.85 1.55
N PHE A 29 42.45 -13.47 0.95
CA PHE A 29 42.27 -14.43 -0.15
C PHE A 29 41.43 -15.65 0.26
N ILE A 30 41.69 -16.23 1.43
CA ILE A 30 40.91 -17.37 1.95
C ILE A 30 39.45 -16.96 2.20
N SER A 31 39.24 -15.78 2.80
CA SER A 31 37.90 -15.27 3.11
C SER A 31 37.10 -14.92 1.85
N SER A 32 37.76 -14.35 0.83
CA SER A 32 37.17 -14.05 -0.48
C SER A 32 36.78 -15.32 -1.22
N ALA A 33 37.65 -16.33 -1.27
CA ALA A 33 37.36 -17.60 -1.94
C ALA A 33 36.11 -18.30 -1.36
N VAL A 34 36.04 -18.43 -0.04
CA VAL A 34 34.89 -19.04 0.66
C VAL A 34 33.59 -18.26 0.44
N ARG A 35 33.66 -16.93 0.35
CA ARG A 35 32.46 -16.10 0.09
C ARG A 35 32.01 -16.12 -1.36
N LEU A 36 32.94 -16.17 -2.32
CA LEU A 36 32.62 -16.30 -3.75
C LEU A 36 32.12 -17.70 -4.12
N GLU A 37 32.50 -18.74 -3.37
CA GLU A 37 31.91 -20.08 -3.48
C GLU A 37 30.45 -20.09 -2.99
N ALA A 38 30.16 -19.43 -1.86
CA ALA A 38 28.80 -19.31 -1.33
C ALA A 38 27.91 -18.30 -2.11
N ASN A 39 28.51 -17.29 -2.72
CA ASN A 39 27.84 -16.28 -3.55
C ASN A 39 28.81 -15.73 -4.62
N PRO A 40 28.72 -16.20 -5.89
CA PRO A 40 29.57 -15.74 -6.99
C PRO A 40 29.52 -14.24 -7.30
N HIS A 41 28.55 -13.51 -6.72
CA HIS A 41 28.35 -12.07 -6.87
C HIS A 41 28.64 -11.27 -5.59
N ASP A 42 29.36 -11.85 -4.61
CA ASP A 42 29.75 -11.14 -3.38
C ASP A 42 30.75 -10.01 -3.66
N LYS A 43 30.31 -8.76 -3.47
CA LYS A 43 31.10 -7.55 -3.65
C LYS A 43 31.91 -7.13 -2.43
N LEU A 44 31.66 -7.71 -1.26
CA LEU A 44 32.27 -7.26 0.01
C LEU A 44 33.69 -7.81 0.22
N LEU A 45 33.98 -8.97 -0.37
CA LEU A 45 35.32 -9.56 -0.46
C LEU A 45 35.59 -10.01 -1.91
N PRO A 46 35.73 -9.06 -2.85
CA PRO A 46 35.80 -9.34 -4.28
C PRO A 46 37.11 -10.05 -4.64
N GLY A 47 37.07 -10.90 -5.67
CA GLY A 47 38.25 -11.64 -6.12
C GLY A 47 39.33 -10.74 -6.74
N LEU A 48 40.58 -11.19 -6.75
CA LEU A 48 41.71 -10.44 -7.35
C LEU A 48 41.44 -10.02 -8.80
N SER A 49 40.80 -10.87 -9.59
CA SER A 49 40.38 -10.57 -10.98
C SER A 49 39.32 -9.46 -11.04
N GLN A 50 38.35 -9.46 -10.11
CA GLN A 50 37.34 -8.41 -9.99
C GLN A 50 37.97 -7.07 -9.59
N MET A 51 38.94 -7.08 -8.66
CA MET A 51 39.70 -5.88 -8.30
C MET A 51 40.49 -5.31 -9.48
N ILE A 52 41.17 -6.15 -10.26
CA ILE A 52 41.93 -5.72 -11.44
C ILE A 52 40.98 -5.12 -12.49
N ALA A 53 39.85 -5.77 -12.77
CA ALA A 53 38.85 -5.26 -13.72
C ALA A 53 38.20 -3.94 -13.25
N ALA A 54 37.98 -3.77 -11.94
CA ALA A 54 37.48 -2.51 -11.38
C ALA A 54 38.50 -1.37 -11.48
N ILE A 55 39.78 -1.66 -11.24
CA ILE A 55 40.88 -0.70 -11.42
C ILE A 55 40.97 -0.28 -12.89
N ASP A 56 40.95 -1.23 -13.83
CA ASP A 56 41.02 -0.95 -15.27
C ASP A 56 39.87 -0.05 -15.72
N ARG A 57 38.63 -0.41 -15.38
CA ARG A 57 37.41 0.38 -15.65
C ARG A 57 37.52 1.81 -15.09
N MET A 58 37.99 1.99 -13.86
CA MET A 58 37.99 3.29 -13.20
C MET A 58 39.21 4.17 -13.52
N ALA A 59 40.37 3.58 -13.82
CA ALA A 59 41.64 4.29 -13.99
C ALA A 59 42.07 4.46 -15.46
N PHE A 60 41.69 3.53 -16.34
CA PHE A 60 42.21 3.42 -17.71
C PHE A 60 41.14 3.38 -18.81
N THR A 61 39.86 3.18 -18.47
CA THR A 61 38.75 3.45 -19.42
C THR A 61 38.11 4.82 -19.15
N PRO A 62 37.88 5.66 -20.17
CA PRO A 62 37.17 6.93 -20.00
C PRO A 62 35.66 6.69 -19.81
N ASP A 63 35.03 7.47 -18.95
CA ASP A 63 33.59 7.35 -18.69
C ASP A 63 32.75 7.72 -19.91
N LYS A 64 31.66 6.96 -20.15
CA LYS A 64 30.80 7.12 -21.33
C LYS A 64 29.91 8.37 -21.28
N ARG A 65 29.82 9.05 -20.12
CA ARG A 65 28.98 10.25 -19.93
C ARG A 65 29.83 11.52 -19.82
N SER A 66 30.98 11.52 -19.13
CA SER A 66 31.87 12.69 -19.04
C SER A 66 33.08 12.67 -19.97
N GLY A 67 33.51 11.51 -20.46
CA GLY A 67 34.77 11.33 -21.20
C GLY A 67 36.04 11.35 -20.33
N GLU A 68 35.90 11.52 -19.01
CA GLU A 68 37.03 11.59 -18.08
C GLU A 68 37.38 10.23 -17.47
N TYR A 69 38.63 10.06 -17.02
CA TYR A 69 39.07 8.90 -16.25
C TYR A 69 38.70 9.10 -14.77
N LEU A 70 37.61 8.43 -14.33
CA LEU A 70 36.93 8.72 -13.06
C LEU A 70 37.85 8.69 -11.85
N LEU A 71 38.72 7.68 -11.72
CA LEU A 71 39.61 7.56 -10.56
C LEU A 71 40.50 8.79 -10.38
N TRP A 72 41.03 9.35 -11.46
CA TRP A 72 41.96 10.48 -11.41
C TRP A 72 41.23 11.79 -11.12
N ALA A 73 40.06 12.01 -11.75
CA ALA A 73 39.22 13.18 -11.51
C ALA A 73 38.71 13.21 -10.06
N ASP A 74 38.11 12.12 -9.59
CA ASP A 74 37.58 12.01 -8.23
C ASP A 74 38.69 12.05 -7.15
N THR A 75 39.87 11.48 -7.42
CA THR A 75 41.05 11.61 -6.53
C THR A 75 41.51 13.07 -6.41
N TRP A 76 41.59 13.79 -7.53
CA TRP A 76 42.03 15.19 -7.53
C TRP A 76 41.06 16.10 -6.76
N ILE A 77 39.76 15.88 -6.96
CA ILE A 77 38.70 16.62 -6.26
C ILE A 77 38.82 16.41 -4.74
N SER A 78 38.89 15.17 -4.26
CA SER A 78 39.06 14.90 -2.81
C SER A 78 40.37 15.46 -2.26
N LEU A 79 41.48 15.33 -3.00
CA LEU A 79 42.77 15.88 -2.58
C LEU A 79 42.72 17.42 -2.45
N SER A 80 42.05 18.12 -3.36
CA SER A 80 41.90 19.58 -3.30
C SER A 80 41.08 20.03 -2.08
N ARG A 81 39.99 19.32 -1.76
CA ARG A 81 39.16 19.57 -0.56
C ARG A 81 39.96 19.33 0.73
N LEU A 82 40.70 18.23 0.79
CA LEU A 82 41.55 17.87 1.94
C LEU A 82 42.64 18.91 2.17
N LEU A 83 43.38 19.30 1.13
CA LEU A 83 44.44 20.30 1.22
C LEU A 83 43.88 21.66 1.66
N THR A 84 42.74 22.08 1.11
CA THR A 84 42.08 23.35 1.49
C THR A 84 41.65 23.34 2.95
N GLY A 85 40.96 22.28 3.39
CA GLY A 85 40.51 22.13 4.78
C GLY A 85 41.67 22.08 5.78
N LEU A 86 42.74 21.35 5.46
CA LEU A 86 43.95 21.28 6.29
C LEU A 86 44.74 22.59 6.31
N ALA A 87 44.83 23.32 5.20
CA ALA A 87 45.49 24.63 5.15
C ALA A 87 44.78 25.67 6.03
N ILE A 88 43.45 25.75 5.93
CA ILE A 88 42.62 26.62 6.78
C ILE A 88 42.75 26.21 8.26
N SER A 89 42.66 24.91 8.55
CA SER A 89 42.83 24.39 9.92
C SER A 89 44.21 24.70 10.50
N SER A 90 45.26 24.63 9.68
CA SER A 90 46.64 24.93 10.07
C SER A 90 46.79 26.40 10.45
N LEU A 91 46.25 27.31 9.64
CA LEU A 91 46.34 28.75 9.88
C LEU A 91 45.56 29.15 11.14
N ILE A 92 44.30 28.74 11.25
CA ILE A 92 43.45 29.07 12.41
C ILE A 92 44.00 28.40 13.68
N GLY A 93 44.36 27.12 13.60
CA GLY A 93 44.88 26.34 14.74
C GLY A 93 46.20 26.88 15.27
N LEU A 94 47.11 27.34 14.38
CA LEU A 94 48.36 27.98 14.77
C LEU A 94 48.11 29.35 15.43
N CYS A 95 47.22 30.17 14.88
CA CYS A 95 46.86 31.47 15.48
C CYS A 95 46.25 31.31 16.89
N ILE A 96 45.30 30.39 17.07
CA ILE A 96 44.66 30.13 18.37
C ILE A 96 45.65 29.48 19.34
N GLY A 97 46.45 28.50 18.89
CA GLY A 97 47.47 27.83 19.69
C GLY A 97 48.58 28.77 20.18
N VAL A 98 49.01 29.73 19.35
CA VAL A 98 49.90 30.83 19.76
C VAL A 98 49.22 31.74 20.78
N ALA A 99 47.97 32.16 20.52
CA ALA A 99 47.25 33.10 21.38
C ALA A 99 47.05 32.53 22.80
N ALA A 100 46.47 31.33 22.92
CA ALA A 100 46.27 30.65 24.20
C ALA A 100 47.58 30.12 24.81
N GLY A 101 48.54 29.72 23.97
CA GLY A 101 49.85 29.23 24.40
C GLY A 101 50.67 30.31 25.09
N VAL A 102 50.79 31.50 24.49
CA VAL A 102 51.70 32.56 24.95
C VAL A 102 51.02 33.55 25.90
N PHE A 103 49.79 33.99 25.63
CA PHE A 103 49.18 35.12 26.34
C PHE A 103 48.22 34.66 27.46
N PRO A 104 48.51 34.93 28.76
CA PRO A 104 47.70 34.43 29.87
C PRO A 104 46.22 34.85 29.83
N MET A 105 45.93 36.08 29.39
CA MET A 105 44.56 36.59 29.28
C MET A 105 43.75 35.83 28.21
N SER A 106 44.34 35.62 27.03
CA SER A 106 43.73 34.85 25.95
C SER A 106 43.56 33.37 26.33
N ARG A 107 44.53 32.79 27.05
CA ARG A 107 44.49 31.42 27.56
C ARG A 107 43.28 31.16 28.46
N ALA A 108 42.96 32.10 29.36
CA ALA A 108 41.87 31.96 30.32
C ALA A 108 40.50 31.77 29.64
N ALA A 109 40.27 32.43 28.51
CA ALA A 109 39.05 32.24 27.71
C ALA A 109 39.14 31.04 26.75
N LEU A 110 40.25 30.90 26.03
CA LEU A 110 40.34 29.96 24.91
C LEU A 110 40.59 28.50 25.34
N SER A 111 41.40 28.25 26.37
CA SER A 111 41.82 26.89 26.75
C SER A 111 40.65 26.01 27.25
N PRO A 112 39.73 26.51 28.11
CA PRO A 112 38.52 25.76 28.49
C PRO A 112 37.59 25.51 27.30
N PHE A 113 37.37 26.53 26.46
CA PHE A 113 36.51 26.43 25.28
C PHE A 113 37.03 25.40 24.27
N MET A 114 38.31 25.46 23.90
CA MET A 114 38.95 24.46 23.03
C MET A 114 38.86 23.05 23.61
N THR A 115 39.00 22.90 24.93
CA THR A 115 38.89 21.59 25.58
C THR A 115 37.51 20.99 25.34
N VAL A 116 36.43 21.73 25.63
CA VAL A 116 35.04 21.28 25.40
C VAL A 116 34.77 21.00 23.93
N VAL A 117 35.11 21.92 23.02
CA VAL A 117 34.86 21.74 21.58
C VAL A 117 35.65 20.56 21.01
N SER A 118 36.88 20.31 21.48
CA SER A 118 37.70 19.15 21.07
C SER A 118 37.16 17.79 21.52
N MET A 119 36.13 17.76 22.38
CA MET A 119 35.44 16.53 22.80
C MET A 119 34.18 16.24 21.98
N ILE A 120 33.71 17.17 21.15
CA ILE A 120 32.53 16.98 20.30
C ILE A 120 32.95 16.17 19.06
N PRO A 121 32.35 15.01 18.77
CA PRO A 121 32.66 14.25 17.56
C PRO A 121 32.30 15.08 16.31
N PRO A 122 33.23 15.40 15.41
CA PRO A 122 32.95 16.35 14.32
C PRO A 122 31.84 15.89 13.37
N LEU A 123 31.70 14.56 13.18
CA LEU A 123 30.60 13.96 12.41
C LEU A 123 29.20 14.27 12.98
N ALA A 124 29.07 14.56 14.29
CA ALA A 124 27.80 14.98 14.88
C ALA A 124 27.40 16.42 14.50
N LEU A 125 28.34 17.22 14.00
CA LEU A 125 28.08 18.58 13.51
C LEU A 125 27.62 18.60 12.05
N LEU A 126 27.83 17.51 11.30
CA LEU A 126 27.57 17.39 9.88
C LEU A 126 26.12 17.80 9.46
N PRO A 127 25.04 17.40 10.17
CA PRO A 127 23.69 17.87 9.85
C PRO A 127 23.51 19.39 10.02
N MET A 128 24.12 19.98 11.07
CA MET A 128 24.07 21.43 11.30
C MET A 128 24.86 22.19 10.24
N LEU A 129 25.98 21.64 9.75
CA LEU A 129 26.74 22.24 8.66
C LEU A 129 25.98 22.23 7.33
N PHE A 130 25.13 21.25 7.06
CA PHE A 130 24.25 21.28 5.88
C PHE A 130 23.08 22.27 6.03
N ILE A 131 22.56 22.47 7.25
CA ILE A 131 21.55 23.49 7.53
C ILE A 131 22.12 24.91 7.36
N VAL A 132 23.37 25.14 7.79
CA VAL A 132 24.01 26.47 7.78
C VAL A 132 24.70 26.81 6.45
N PHE A 133 25.36 25.84 5.81
CA PHE A 133 26.21 26.04 4.63
C PHE A 133 25.76 25.27 3.38
N GLY A 134 24.62 24.58 3.45
CA GLY A 134 24.07 23.80 2.33
C GLY A 134 24.84 22.51 2.02
N LEU A 135 24.48 21.88 0.90
CA LEU A 135 25.07 20.63 0.40
C LEU A 135 26.30 20.89 -0.51
N ASP A 136 26.69 22.15 -0.65
CA ASP A 136 27.71 22.64 -1.58
C ASP A 136 29.14 22.30 -1.10
N GLU A 137 30.16 22.71 -1.85
CA GLU A 137 31.56 22.37 -1.55
C GLU A 137 32.05 22.89 -0.20
N LEU A 138 31.48 24.00 0.27
CA LEU A 138 31.92 24.69 1.48
C LEU A 138 31.63 23.87 2.76
N SER A 139 30.48 23.20 2.87
CA SER A 139 30.15 22.41 4.07
C SER A 139 31.09 21.21 4.26
N LYS A 140 31.52 20.59 3.15
CA LYS A 140 32.48 19.47 3.13
C LYS A 140 33.85 19.89 3.67
N VAL A 141 34.36 21.04 3.22
CA VAL A 141 35.62 21.62 3.71
C VAL A 141 35.49 22.09 5.16
N MET A 142 34.36 22.73 5.52
CA MET A 142 34.11 23.22 6.88
C MET A 142 34.04 22.12 7.94
N LEU A 143 33.62 20.89 7.59
CA LEU A 143 33.68 19.75 8.50
C LEU A 143 35.13 19.41 8.89
N ILE A 144 36.07 19.43 7.92
CA ILE A 144 37.50 19.27 8.19
C ILE A 144 37.99 20.43 9.07
N VAL A 145 37.64 21.68 8.73
CA VAL A 145 38.06 22.86 9.50
C VAL A 145 37.61 22.77 10.96
N ILE A 146 36.33 22.50 11.21
CA ILE A 146 35.78 22.48 12.57
C ILE A 146 36.23 21.23 13.34
N GLY A 147 36.46 20.10 12.66
CA GLY A 147 36.97 18.89 13.32
C GLY A 147 38.45 18.93 13.67
N ILE A 148 39.30 19.46 12.78
CA ILE A 148 40.76 19.44 12.95
C ILE A 148 41.27 20.65 13.76
N THR A 149 40.69 21.85 13.57
CA THR A 149 41.19 23.08 14.21
C THR A 149 41.26 23.01 15.74
N PRO A 150 40.24 22.53 16.49
CA PRO A 150 40.30 22.50 17.95
C PRO A 150 41.35 21.53 18.48
N MET A 151 41.49 20.36 17.83
CA MET A 151 42.50 19.35 18.17
C MET A 151 43.91 19.88 17.93
N LEU A 152 44.12 20.53 16.78
CA LEU A 152 45.39 21.10 16.36
C LEU A 152 45.78 22.32 17.22
N ALA A 153 44.83 23.22 17.51
CA ALA A 153 45.05 24.38 18.36
C ALA A 153 45.42 23.99 19.79
N ARG A 154 44.74 22.98 20.36
CA ARG A 154 45.03 22.43 21.70
C ARG A 154 46.41 21.79 21.79
N ASP A 155 46.83 21.05 20.77
CA ASP A 155 48.17 20.44 20.72
C ASP A 155 49.28 21.50 20.60
N LEU A 156 49.06 22.54 19.78
CA LEU A 156 49.96 23.67 19.65
C LEU A 156 49.98 24.56 20.91
N GLU A 157 48.86 24.74 21.60
CA GLU A 157 48.80 25.40 22.91
C GLU A 157 49.64 24.63 23.94
N HIS A 158 49.50 23.30 23.99
CA HIS A 158 50.29 22.47 24.90
C HIS A 158 51.78 22.61 24.60
N ARG A 159 52.18 22.48 23.32
CA ARG A 159 53.59 22.66 22.92
C ARG A 159 54.12 24.07 23.17
N ALA A 160 53.28 25.10 23.09
CA ALA A 160 53.65 26.47 23.43
C ALA A 160 53.83 26.70 24.95
N ARG A 161 53.22 25.84 25.78
CA ARG A 161 53.37 25.83 27.24
C ARG A 161 54.52 24.92 27.72
N GLU A 162 55.00 24.02 26.87
CA GLU A 162 56.21 23.21 27.09
C GLU A 162 57.54 23.96 26.85
N ILE A 163 57.55 25.10 26.14
CA ILE A 163 58.80 25.85 25.90
C ILE A 163 59.25 26.54 27.21
N PRO A 164 60.51 26.35 27.67
CA PRO A 164 60.93 26.80 28.99
C PRO A 164 60.79 28.32 29.23
N ALA A 165 60.36 28.69 30.44
CA ALA A 165 60.09 30.07 30.84
C ALA A 165 61.33 30.99 30.70
N GLU A 166 62.51 30.42 30.91
CA GLU A 166 63.82 31.04 30.78
C GLU A 166 64.06 31.60 29.37
N LEU A 167 63.49 30.98 28.32
CA LEU A 167 63.61 31.48 26.95
C LEU A 167 62.77 32.74 26.72
N PHE A 168 61.59 32.84 27.33
CA PHE A 168 60.76 34.05 27.29
C PHE A 168 61.43 35.20 28.06
N ILE A 169 61.91 34.93 29.28
CA ILE A 169 62.63 35.90 30.12
C ILE A 169 63.88 36.39 29.39
N LYS A 170 64.70 35.47 28.85
CA LYS A 170 65.91 35.83 28.09
C LYS A 170 65.60 36.72 26.89
N ALA A 171 64.56 36.42 26.12
CA ALA A 171 64.16 37.25 24.99
C ALA A 171 63.70 38.66 25.44
N GLN A 172 62.94 38.76 26.53
CA GLN A 172 62.52 40.05 27.10
C GLN A 172 63.73 40.87 27.62
N THR A 173 64.70 40.25 28.28
CA THR A 173 65.94 40.93 28.72
C THR A 173 66.83 41.42 27.55
N LEU A 174 66.64 40.85 26.35
CA LEU A 174 67.27 41.30 25.10
C LEU A 174 66.43 42.36 24.37
N GLY A 175 65.42 42.96 25.02
CA GLY A 175 64.57 44.01 24.47
C GLY A 175 63.46 43.53 23.52
N ALA A 176 63.21 42.22 23.42
CA ALA A 176 62.17 41.70 22.52
C ALA A 176 60.76 41.99 23.07
N ASN A 177 59.97 42.74 22.31
CA ASN A 177 58.53 42.90 22.60
C ASN A 177 57.77 41.59 22.32
N SER A 178 56.55 41.48 22.85
CA SER A 178 55.75 40.24 22.78
C SER A 178 55.55 39.69 21.36
N TRP A 179 55.46 40.56 20.35
CA TRP A 179 55.33 40.15 18.95
C TRP A 179 56.65 39.61 18.38
N THR A 180 57.78 40.22 18.73
CA THR A 180 59.12 39.70 18.39
C THR A 180 59.37 38.33 19.05
N VAL A 181 58.94 38.14 20.30
CA VAL A 181 59.02 36.84 21.00
C VAL A 181 58.16 35.78 20.29
N VAL A 182 56.91 36.11 19.92
CA VAL A 182 56.04 35.21 19.14
C VAL A 182 56.71 34.82 17.82
N LEU A 183 57.14 35.78 17.00
CA LEU A 183 57.67 35.50 15.66
C LEU A 183 59.04 34.81 15.65
N ARG A 184 59.94 35.12 16.59
CA ARG A 184 61.33 34.61 16.57
C ARG A 184 61.62 33.47 17.56
N VAL A 185 60.83 33.29 18.61
CA VAL A 185 61.07 32.24 19.63
C VAL A 185 60.00 31.16 19.59
N VAL A 186 58.72 31.53 19.52
CA VAL A 186 57.60 30.58 19.64
C VAL A 186 57.24 29.96 18.28
N LEU A 187 56.99 30.79 17.27
CA LEU A 187 56.51 30.37 15.96
C LEU A 187 57.41 29.31 15.28
N PRO A 188 58.77 29.42 15.26
CA PRO A 188 59.62 28.39 14.65
C PRO A 188 59.49 27.02 15.33
N GLN A 189 59.29 26.99 16.65
CA GLN A 189 59.09 25.76 17.41
C GLN A 189 57.70 25.16 17.16
N LEU A 190 56.67 25.99 17.05
CA LEU A 190 55.31 25.52 16.75
C LEU A 190 55.14 25.05 15.31
N LEU A 191 55.84 25.62 14.33
CA LEU A 191 55.81 25.16 12.93
C LEU A 191 56.34 23.72 12.78
N SER A 192 57.36 23.33 13.56
CA SER A 192 57.85 21.93 13.54
C SER A 192 56.86 20.96 14.19
N ARG A 193 56.14 21.40 15.23
CA ARG A 193 55.04 20.63 15.82
C ARG A 193 53.86 20.51 14.86
N LEU A 194 53.40 21.61 14.26
CA LEU A 194 52.31 21.70 13.29
C LEU A 194 52.42 20.62 12.21
N ILE A 195 53.59 20.47 11.58
CA ILE A 195 53.84 19.42 10.57
C ILE A 195 53.66 18.01 11.14
N THR A 196 54.07 17.77 12.39
CA THR A 196 53.92 16.48 13.08
C THR A 196 52.45 16.20 13.41
N SER A 197 51.75 17.19 13.94
CA SER A 197 50.35 17.07 14.37
C SER A 197 49.41 16.94 13.17
N LEU A 198 49.69 17.61 12.05
CA LEU A 198 48.99 17.42 10.77
C LEU A 198 49.16 16.00 10.23
N ARG A 199 50.37 15.40 10.33
CA ARG A 199 50.59 14.00 9.92
C ARG A 199 49.78 13.01 10.75
N LEU A 200 49.64 13.25 12.05
CA LEU A 200 48.83 12.42 12.95
C LEU A 200 47.32 12.59 12.68
N LEU A 201 46.86 13.82 12.45
CA LEU A 201 45.46 14.15 12.21
C LEU A 201 45.01 13.92 10.75
N LEU A 202 45.93 13.62 9.83
CA LEU A 202 45.64 13.36 8.41
C LEU A 202 44.64 12.20 8.22
N GLY A 203 44.71 11.16 9.06
CA GLY A 203 43.74 10.06 9.04
C GLY A 203 42.33 10.51 9.43
N SER A 204 42.20 11.34 10.47
CA SER A 204 40.93 11.94 10.87
C SER A 204 40.37 12.89 9.80
N ALA A 205 41.22 13.69 9.16
CA ALA A 205 40.83 14.58 8.07
C ALA A 205 40.31 13.82 6.85
N TRP A 206 40.95 12.70 6.48
CA TRP A 206 40.44 11.78 5.45
C TRP A 206 39.09 11.17 5.83
N LEU A 207 38.93 10.69 7.07
CA LEU A 207 37.65 10.14 7.54
C LEU A 207 36.52 11.17 7.48
N PHE A 208 36.76 12.40 7.95
CA PHE A 208 35.77 13.48 7.88
C PHE A 208 35.43 13.84 6.42
N LEU A 209 36.42 13.94 5.54
CA LEU A 209 36.18 14.19 4.11
C LEU A 209 35.36 13.07 3.46
N ILE A 210 35.73 11.80 3.67
CA ILE A 210 35.03 10.65 3.09
C ILE A 210 33.57 10.61 3.58
N SER A 211 33.31 10.86 4.86
CA SER A 211 31.94 10.95 5.38
C SER A 211 31.14 12.13 4.81
N ALA A 212 31.76 13.30 4.58
CA ALA A 212 31.08 14.43 3.95
C ALA A 212 30.78 14.18 2.46
N GLU A 213 31.72 13.57 1.74
CA GLU A 213 31.55 13.23 0.33
C GLU A 213 30.50 12.13 0.10
N ALA A 214 30.49 11.10 0.96
CA ALA A 214 29.52 10.01 0.93
C ALA A 214 28.06 10.47 1.06
N ILE A 215 27.81 11.53 1.83
CA ILE A 215 26.45 12.01 2.13
C ILE A 215 26.02 13.14 1.18
N SER A 216 26.95 13.97 0.69
CA SER A 216 26.62 15.28 0.10
C SER A 216 27.48 15.72 -1.10
N ALA A 217 28.32 14.85 -1.68
CA ALA A 217 29.04 15.19 -2.91
C ALA A 217 28.41 14.55 -4.15
N THR A 218 28.79 15.09 -5.32
CA THR A 218 28.47 14.60 -6.67
C THR A 218 29.70 14.10 -7.43
N ALA A 219 30.87 14.19 -6.79
CA ALA A 219 32.20 13.76 -7.25
C ALA A 219 33.13 13.68 -6.02
N GLY A 220 34.22 12.92 -6.10
CA GLY A 220 35.17 12.63 -5.02
C GLY A 220 35.25 11.14 -4.67
N LEU A 221 36.34 10.72 -4.04
CA LEU A 221 36.56 9.34 -3.64
C LEU A 221 35.51 8.83 -2.65
N GLY A 222 35.12 9.63 -1.65
CA GLY A 222 34.07 9.26 -0.70
C GLY A 222 32.70 9.14 -1.35
N TYR A 223 32.44 9.91 -2.41
CA TYR A 223 31.25 9.73 -3.26
C TYR A 223 31.30 8.38 -3.99
N ARG A 224 32.41 8.05 -4.66
CA ARG A 224 32.54 6.77 -5.40
C ARG A 224 32.56 5.53 -4.52
N ILE A 225 33.04 5.61 -3.29
CA ILE A 225 33.03 4.49 -2.34
C ILE A 225 31.60 4.15 -1.89
N PHE A 226 30.70 5.13 -1.86
CA PHE A 226 29.31 4.95 -1.38
C PHE A 226 28.27 4.88 -2.51
N LEU A 227 28.63 5.27 -3.74
CA LEU A 227 27.68 5.34 -4.86
C LEU A 227 27.90 4.22 -5.90
N GLU A 228 27.36 3.04 -5.62
CA GLU A 228 27.15 2.03 -6.66
C GLU A 228 25.92 2.37 -7.51
N TYR A 229 26.14 2.92 -8.70
CA TYR A 229 25.32 2.53 -9.85
C TYR A 229 25.97 1.30 -10.49
N GLY A 230 25.37 0.12 -10.29
CA GLY A 230 25.65 -1.04 -11.14
C GLY A 230 25.12 -0.84 -12.56
N ASP A 231 25.05 -1.90 -13.35
CA ASP A 231 24.39 -1.89 -14.66
C ASP A 231 22.84 -1.90 -14.52
N HIS A 232 22.34 -1.01 -13.66
CA HIS A 232 20.96 -0.93 -13.22
C HIS A 232 20.16 -0.10 -14.22
N VAL A 233 19.32 -0.76 -15.00
CA VAL A 233 18.41 -0.10 -15.93
C VAL A 233 17.43 0.76 -15.10
N VAL A 234 17.42 2.08 -15.35
CA VAL A 234 16.58 3.03 -14.60
C VAL A 234 15.21 3.20 -15.24
N LEU A 235 15.14 3.08 -16.57
CA LEU A 235 13.93 3.16 -17.38
C LEU A 235 14.06 2.19 -18.56
N GLU A 236 13.03 1.41 -18.84
CA GLU A 236 13.03 0.39 -19.90
C GLU A 236 11.73 0.40 -20.70
N ARG A 237 11.82 0.14 -22.01
CA ARG A 237 10.69 -0.19 -22.91
C ARG A 237 9.47 0.75 -22.82
N ILE A 238 9.70 2.04 -22.55
CA ILE A 238 8.63 3.06 -22.53
C ILE A 238 8.12 3.31 -23.95
N ASN A 239 7.11 2.54 -24.34
CA ASN A 239 6.35 2.72 -25.58
C ASN A 239 5.13 3.59 -25.29
N LEU A 240 5.36 4.89 -25.15
CA LEU A 240 4.34 5.86 -24.76
C LEU A 240 4.02 6.82 -25.92
N GLN A 241 2.74 6.92 -26.26
CA GLN A 241 2.19 7.99 -27.08
C GLN A 241 1.32 8.91 -26.20
N VAL A 242 1.50 10.22 -26.37
CA VAL A 242 0.78 11.30 -25.67
C VAL A 242 0.26 12.25 -26.74
N LYS A 243 -1.00 12.67 -26.62
CA LYS A 243 -1.70 13.59 -27.51
C LYS A 243 -1.39 15.04 -27.13
N GLU A 244 -1.44 15.94 -28.10
CA GLU A 244 -1.26 17.37 -27.82
C GLU A 244 -2.35 17.87 -26.87
N GLY A 245 -1.94 18.58 -25.82
CA GLY A 245 -2.83 19.08 -24.77
C GLY A 245 -3.16 18.09 -23.66
N GLU A 246 -2.64 16.87 -23.68
CA GLU A 246 -2.85 15.87 -22.62
C GLU A 246 -2.08 16.24 -21.34
N PHE A 247 -2.72 16.11 -20.17
CA PHE A 247 -2.10 16.34 -18.86
C PHE A 247 -1.74 14.97 -18.23
N CYS A 248 -0.47 14.60 -18.30
CA CYS A 248 0.09 13.35 -17.80
C CYS A 248 0.67 13.52 -16.39
N SER A 249 -0.02 13.03 -15.38
CA SER A 249 0.50 12.93 -14.01
C SER A 249 1.42 11.71 -13.87
N LEU A 250 2.69 11.89 -13.49
CA LEU A 250 3.64 10.82 -13.18
C LEU A 250 3.66 10.53 -11.67
N VAL A 251 3.38 9.28 -11.31
CA VAL A 251 3.41 8.80 -9.92
C VAL A 251 4.19 7.48 -9.81
N GLY A 252 4.58 7.09 -8.61
CA GLY A 252 5.35 5.86 -8.37
C GLY A 252 6.34 5.98 -7.21
N ALA A 253 6.99 4.88 -6.86
CA ALA A 253 7.94 4.81 -5.73
C ALA A 253 9.13 5.79 -5.87
N SER A 254 9.85 6.05 -4.77
CA SER A 254 11.14 6.75 -4.89
C SER A 254 12.15 5.85 -5.61
N GLY A 255 12.94 6.44 -6.52
CA GLY A 255 13.94 5.74 -7.32
C GLY A 255 13.44 5.07 -8.62
N CYS A 256 12.13 5.00 -8.91
CA CYS A 256 11.60 4.38 -10.14
C CYS A 256 11.80 5.19 -11.45
N GLY A 257 12.75 6.12 -11.48
CA GLY A 257 13.13 6.84 -12.70
C GLY A 257 12.24 8.03 -13.14
N LYS A 258 11.20 8.42 -12.39
CA LYS A 258 10.32 9.59 -12.73
C LYS A 258 11.09 10.85 -13.17
N SER A 259 11.98 11.36 -12.34
CA SER A 259 12.77 12.57 -12.67
C SER A 259 13.81 12.30 -13.76
N THR A 260 14.25 11.04 -13.97
CA THR A 260 15.06 10.65 -15.12
C THR A 260 14.26 10.75 -16.42
N PHE A 261 12.97 10.41 -16.41
CA PHE A 261 12.09 10.56 -17.55
C PHE A 261 11.84 12.05 -17.88
N LEU A 262 11.63 12.91 -16.87
CA LEU A 262 11.60 14.36 -17.11
C LEU A 262 12.91 14.89 -17.70
N ARG A 263 14.09 14.39 -17.27
CA ARG A 263 15.38 14.78 -17.86
C ARG A 263 15.57 14.31 -19.31
N LEU A 264 15.05 13.13 -19.66
CA LEU A 264 14.99 12.68 -21.05
C LEU A 264 14.07 13.58 -21.90
N LEU A 265 12.88 13.94 -21.40
CA LEU A 265 11.98 14.88 -22.07
C LEU A 265 12.56 16.30 -22.19
N LEU A 266 13.32 16.77 -21.19
CA LEU A 266 14.03 18.05 -21.28
C LEU A 266 15.12 18.04 -22.36
N GLY A 267 15.74 16.89 -22.62
CA GLY A 267 17.02 16.81 -23.34
C GLY A 267 18.23 17.12 -22.45
N GLN A 268 18.13 16.88 -21.13
CA GLN A 268 19.27 16.91 -20.21
C GLN A 268 20.01 15.57 -20.16
N GLU A 269 19.31 14.46 -20.39
CA GLU A 269 19.85 13.11 -20.51
C GLU A 269 19.53 12.56 -21.90
N LYS A 270 20.33 11.59 -22.38
CA LYS A 270 20.10 10.91 -23.68
C LYS A 270 19.64 9.47 -23.46
N PRO A 271 18.68 8.95 -24.24
CA PRO A 271 18.26 7.56 -24.12
C PRO A 271 19.38 6.61 -24.59
N THR A 272 19.70 5.59 -23.78
CA THR A 272 20.74 4.61 -24.11
C THR A 272 20.39 3.74 -25.32
N ARG A 273 19.09 3.52 -25.56
CA ARG A 273 18.49 2.83 -26.72
C ARG A 273 17.11 3.42 -27.01
N GLY A 274 16.67 3.33 -28.26
CA GLY A 274 15.39 3.90 -28.72
C GLY A 274 15.47 5.40 -29.02
N SER A 275 14.32 6.00 -29.30
CA SER A 275 14.17 7.40 -29.70
C SER A 275 12.93 8.02 -29.05
N ILE A 276 13.01 9.31 -28.74
CA ILE A 276 11.87 10.14 -28.35
C ILE A 276 11.57 11.09 -29.51
N THR A 277 10.30 11.27 -29.85
CA THR A 277 9.85 12.12 -30.95
C THR A 277 8.79 13.11 -30.48
N LEU A 278 8.82 14.33 -31.03
CA LEU A 278 7.81 15.37 -30.86
C LEU A 278 7.31 15.75 -32.26
N ASP A 279 6.01 15.68 -32.51
CA ASP A 279 5.38 15.76 -33.85
C ASP A 279 5.96 14.79 -34.91
N GLY A 280 6.59 13.69 -34.46
CA GLY A 280 7.28 12.74 -35.33
C GLY A 280 8.72 13.15 -35.70
N GLU A 281 9.14 14.39 -35.45
CA GLU A 281 10.56 14.76 -35.49
C GLU A 281 11.30 14.21 -34.25
N GLN A 282 12.58 13.86 -34.40
CA GLN A 282 13.38 13.37 -33.28
C GLN A 282 13.65 14.50 -32.27
N LEU A 283 13.39 14.24 -30.99
CA LEU A 283 13.56 15.22 -29.92
C LEU A 283 15.03 15.67 -29.82
N ARG A 284 15.24 16.99 -29.82
CA ARG A 284 16.57 17.60 -29.72
C ARG A 284 17.18 17.31 -28.35
N ALA A 285 18.43 16.86 -28.34
CA ALA A 285 19.17 16.49 -27.13
C ALA A 285 19.79 17.70 -26.40
N GLU A 286 19.15 18.88 -26.51
CA GLU A 286 19.46 20.12 -25.80
C GLU A 286 18.11 20.79 -25.45
N PRO A 287 17.94 21.38 -24.26
CA PRO A 287 16.73 22.12 -23.88
C PRO A 287 16.44 23.29 -24.83
N ASP A 288 15.20 23.41 -25.30
CA ASP A 288 14.76 24.50 -26.17
C ASP A 288 13.36 25.03 -25.81
N ARG A 289 12.99 26.18 -26.40
CA ARG A 289 11.75 26.93 -26.10
C ARG A 289 10.44 26.15 -26.26
N SER A 290 10.42 25.00 -26.93
CA SER A 290 9.23 24.14 -27.00
C SER A 290 8.89 23.49 -25.65
N ARG A 291 9.83 23.46 -24.70
CA ARG A 291 9.73 22.73 -23.43
C ARG A 291 9.95 23.67 -22.23
N GLY A 292 8.87 23.96 -21.51
CA GLY A 292 8.91 24.70 -20.26
C GLY A 292 9.16 23.78 -19.06
N VAL A 293 9.76 24.30 -17.99
CA VAL A 293 10.06 23.51 -16.79
C VAL A 293 9.81 24.30 -15.49
N VAL A 294 9.29 23.61 -14.48
CA VAL A 294 9.21 24.09 -13.09
C VAL A 294 9.75 22.98 -12.18
N PHE A 295 10.79 23.29 -11.40
CA PHE A 295 11.44 22.32 -10.51
C PHE A 295 10.90 22.40 -9.07
N GLN A 296 11.11 21.32 -8.30
CA GLN A 296 10.74 21.21 -6.87
C GLN A 296 11.39 22.30 -6.00
N ARG A 297 12.57 22.81 -6.38
CA ARG A 297 13.18 24.01 -5.80
C ARG A 297 12.84 25.23 -6.66
N TYR A 298 12.36 26.30 -6.02
CA TYR A 298 11.93 27.55 -6.64
C TYR A 298 12.96 28.12 -7.65
N SER A 299 12.75 27.85 -8.93
CA SER A 299 13.74 28.06 -10.00
C SER A 299 13.67 29.44 -10.66
N VAL A 300 13.61 30.50 -9.83
CA VAL A 300 13.47 31.91 -10.28
C VAL A 300 14.79 32.67 -10.14
N PHE A 301 15.02 33.71 -10.95
CA PHE A 301 16.26 34.49 -10.91
C PHE A 301 16.27 35.42 -9.69
N PRO A 302 17.16 35.22 -8.69
CA PRO A 302 17.09 35.95 -7.42
C PRO A 302 17.52 37.43 -7.53
N HIS A 303 18.21 37.80 -8.61
CA HIS A 303 18.75 39.13 -8.86
C HIS A 303 17.81 40.04 -9.69
N LEU A 304 16.62 39.54 -10.07
CA LEU A 304 15.59 40.28 -10.79
C LEU A 304 14.35 40.43 -9.90
N ASN A 305 13.57 41.50 -10.11
CA ASN A 305 12.23 41.61 -9.53
C ASN A 305 11.24 40.64 -10.20
N VAL A 306 10.01 40.57 -9.69
CA VAL A 306 8.91 39.73 -10.20
C VAL A 306 8.59 40.02 -11.67
N LEU A 307 8.52 41.29 -12.08
CA LEU A 307 8.23 41.69 -13.46
C LEU A 307 9.33 41.27 -14.44
N ASP A 308 10.58 41.55 -14.11
CA ASP A 308 11.74 41.25 -14.96
C ASP A 308 12.07 39.75 -14.99
N ASN A 309 11.72 38.98 -13.95
CA ASN A 309 11.79 37.51 -13.95
C ASN A 309 10.93 36.88 -15.05
N VAL A 310 9.80 37.49 -15.41
CA VAL A 310 8.93 37.00 -16.48
C VAL A 310 9.29 37.67 -17.82
N ALA A 311 9.59 38.98 -17.82
CA ALA A 311 9.95 39.70 -19.04
C ALA A 311 11.25 39.18 -19.69
N ILE A 312 12.23 38.69 -18.92
CA ILE A 312 13.49 38.15 -19.46
C ILE A 312 13.28 36.96 -20.42
N GLY A 313 12.23 36.15 -20.22
CA GLY A 313 11.85 35.09 -21.15
C GLY A 313 11.56 35.62 -22.55
N LEU A 314 10.94 36.80 -22.65
CA LEU A 314 10.65 37.48 -23.91
C LEU A 314 11.84 38.29 -24.44
N GLU A 315 12.75 38.76 -23.58
CA GLU A 315 13.95 39.52 -24.01
C GLU A 315 15.05 38.63 -24.60
N LEU A 316 15.26 37.42 -24.06
CA LEU A 316 16.36 36.53 -24.50
C LEU A 316 16.25 36.07 -25.97
N PRO A 317 15.11 35.54 -26.47
CA PRO A 317 14.98 35.11 -27.87
C PRO A 317 14.97 36.29 -28.85
N ALA A 318 14.53 37.46 -28.38
CA ALA A 318 14.40 38.67 -29.18
C ALA A 318 15.69 39.51 -29.26
N SER A 319 16.71 39.19 -28.45
CA SER A 319 18.05 39.77 -28.57
C SER A 319 19.16 38.75 -28.21
N PRO A 320 19.50 37.81 -29.11
CA PRO A 320 20.43 36.72 -28.82
C PRO A 320 21.85 37.16 -28.39
N PHE A 321 22.28 38.36 -28.78
CA PHE A 321 23.64 38.88 -28.51
C PHE A 321 23.76 39.69 -27.21
N THR A 322 22.66 40.24 -26.68
CA THR A 322 22.70 41.12 -25.49
C THR A 322 21.72 40.73 -24.39
N GLY A 323 20.80 39.80 -24.66
CA GLY A 323 19.75 39.36 -23.74
C GLY A 323 18.79 40.45 -23.29
N ARG A 324 18.79 41.62 -23.95
CA ARG A 324 18.05 42.82 -23.52
C ARG A 324 17.35 43.51 -24.67
N LEU A 325 16.10 43.90 -24.43
CA LEU A 325 15.32 44.77 -25.30
C LEU A 325 15.41 46.24 -24.87
N PHE A 326 15.13 47.15 -25.82
CA PHE A 326 15.14 48.60 -25.61
C PHE A 326 13.88 49.26 -26.18
N GLY A 327 13.63 50.52 -25.79
CA GLY A 327 12.58 51.37 -26.38
C GLY A 327 11.17 50.80 -26.27
N ALA A 328 10.47 50.72 -27.41
CA ALA A 328 9.11 50.18 -27.48
C ALA A 328 9.05 48.67 -27.24
N ARG A 329 10.04 47.90 -27.71
CA ARG A 329 10.08 46.44 -27.58
C ARG A 329 10.16 45.99 -26.11
N LYS A 330 10.96 46.67 -25.28
CA LYS A 330 11.02 46.40 -23.83
C LYS A 330 9.70 46.69 -23.12
N ARG A 331 9.00 47.77 -23.52
CA ARG A 331 7.68 48.10 -22.97
C ARG A 331 6.63 47.04 -23.30
N HIS A 332 6.61 46.54 -24.54
CA HIS A 332 5.72 45.44 -24.94
C HIS A 332 5.99 44.15 -24.17
N ALA A 333 7.26 43.75 -24.04
CA ALA A 333 7.66 42.55 -23.29
C ALA A 333 7.27 42.65 -21.80
N ARG A 334 7.48 43.81 -21.16
CA ARG A 334 7.03 44.04 -19.78
C ARG A 334 5.50 44.06 -19.63
N GLU A 335 4.74 44.58 -20.59
CA GLU A 335 3.27 44.55 -20.50
C GLU A 335 2.72 43.13 -20.63
N GLN A 336 3.26 42.31 -21.54
CA GLN A 336 2.91 40.88 -21.64
C GLN A 336 3.29 40.11 -20.37
N ALA A 337 4.47 40.38 -19.80
CA ALA A 337 4.89 39.80 -18.53
C ALA A 337 3.96 40.21 -17.37
N LYS A 338 3.56 41.48 -17.31
CA LYS A 338 2.60 42.02 -16.33
C LYS A 338 1.23 41.34 -16.44
N GLN A 339 0.71 41.13 -17.65
CA GLN A 339 -0.56 40.42 -17.88
C GLN A 339 -0.50 38.95 -17.41
N MET A 340 0.62 38.26 -17.65
CA MET A 340 0.84 36.90 -17.12
C MET A 340 0.92 36.90 -15.58
N LEU A 341 1.58 37.91 -15.00
CA LEU A 341 1.70 38.09 -13.55
C LEU A 341 0.37 38.45 -12.88
N GLU A 342 -0.50 39.19 -13.56
CA GLU A 342 -1.89 39.42 -13.13
C GLU A 342 -2.69 38.11 -13.13
N LYS A 343 -2.59 37.28 -14.18
CA LYS A 343 -3.25 35.95 -14.22
C LYS A 343 -2.86 35.02 -13.07
N VAL A 344 -1.57 34.96 -12.68
CA VAL A 344 -1.12 34.14 -11.54
C VAL A 344 -1.36 34.80 -10.16
N GLY A 345 -1.97 35.99 -10.11
CA GLY A 345 -2.28 36.72 -8.87
C GLY A 345 -1.11 37.51 -8.26
N LEU A 346 -0.01 37.73 -9.01
CA LEU A 346 1.19 38.46 -8.57
C LEU A 346 1.22 39.93 -9.01
N GLY A 347 0.20 40.45 -9.70
CA GLY A 347 0.14 41.84 -10.18
C GLY A 347 0.30 42.94 -9.10
N HIS A 348 0.12 42.61 -7.82
CA HIS A 348 0.35 43.51 -6.68
C HIS A 348 1.80 43.47 -6.13
N SER A 349 2.69 42.68 -6.74
CA SER A 349 4.04 42.37 -6.24
C SER A 349 5.15 42.55 -7.29
N LEU A 350 4.87 43.23 -8.41
CA LEU A 350 5.74 43.35 -9.60
C LEU A 350 7.18 43.81 -9.29
N ASP A 351 7.36 44.76 -8.37
CA ASP A 351 8.66 45.34 -8.03
C ASP A 351 9.43 44.60 -6.92
N LYS A 352 8.83 43.55 -6.32
CA LYS A 352 9.48 42.74 -5.27
C LYS A 352 10.52 41.80 -5.86
N TYR A 353 11.55 41.48 -5.10
CA TYR A 353 12.52 40.43 -5.41
C TYR A 353 12.06 39.08 -4.82
N PRO A 354 12.47 37.92 -5.38
CA PRO A 354 12.05 36.59 -4.89
C PRO A 354 12.23 36.37 -3.38
N ALA A 355 13.31 36.89 -2.79
CA ALA A 355 13.55 36.82 -1.34
C ALA A 355 12.51 37.56 -0.45
N GLN A 356 11.61 38.34 -1.06
CA GLN A 356 10.50 39.06 -0.42
C GLN A 356 9.14 38.41 -0.68
N LEU A 357 9.12 37.21 -1.26
CA LEU A 357 7.92 36.43 -1.61
C LEU A 357 7.82 35.19 -0.71
N SER A 358 6.59 34.75 -0.40
CA SER A 358 6.37 33.43 0.20
C SER A 358 6.60 32.31 -0.81
N GLY A 359 6.78 31.06 -0.37
CA GLY A 359 7.01 29.91 -1.26
C GLY A 359 5.94 29.76 -2.35
N GLY A 360 4.66 29.89 -1.99
CA GLY A 360 3.55 29.91 -2.96
C GLY A 360 3.61 31.06 -3.97
N MET A 361 4.13 32.22 -3.58
CA MET A 361 4.34 33.35 -4.50
C MET A 361 5.57 33.15 -5.41
N GLN A 362 6.64 32.51 -4.90
CA GLN A 362 7.78 32.09 -5.73
C GLN A 362 7.37 31.02 -6.75
N GLN A 363 6.48 30.10 -6.37
CA GLN A 363 5.98 29.07 -7.28
C GLN A 363 5.02 29.63 -8.35
N ARG A 364 4.14 30.58 -8.00
CA ARG A 364 3.36 31.39 -8.96
C ARG A 364 4.28 32.09 -9.98
N LEU A 365 5.44 32.59 -9.53
CA LEU A 365 6.43 33.25 -10.39
C LEU A 365 7.14 32.27 -11.33
N ALA A 366 7.54 31.09 -10.84
CA ALA A 366 8.15 30.04 -11.66
C ALA A 366 7.18 29.53 -12.74
N ILE A 367 5.90 29.35 -12.38
CA ILE A 367 4.82 29.02 -13.32
C ILE A 367 4.67 30.14 -14.37
N ALA A 368 4.56 31.41 -13.96
CA ALA A 368 4.46 32.53 -14.90
C ALA A 368 5.65 32.63 -15.87
N GLN A 369 6.87 32.37 -15.38
CA GLN A 369 8.10 32.35 -16.19
C GLN A 369 8.11 31.21 -17.23
N ALA A 370 7.60 30.03 -16.89
CA ALA A 370 7.45 28.94 -17.85
C ALA A 370 6.32 29.21 -18.87
N PHE A 371 5.17 29.73 -18.42
CA PHE A 371 3.98 29.94 -19.26
C PHE A 371 4.10 31.13 -20.22
N VAL A 372 4.86 32.18 -19.91
CA VAL A 372 5.00 33.35 -20.81
C VAL A 372 5.59 33.00 -22.18
N MET A 373 6.33 31.90 -22.26
CA MET A 373 6.93 31.38 -23.50
C MET A 373 5.99 30.51 -24.35
N GLN A 374 4.78 30.21 -23.86
CA GLN A 374 3.82 29.30 -24.49
C GLN A 374 4.45 27.98 -24.98
N PRO A 375 5.12 27.22 -24.08
CA PRO A 375 5.74 25.95 -24.44
C PRO A 375 4.68 24.93 -24.87
N ARG A 376 5.05 24.03 -25.78
CA ARG A 376 4.16 22.94 -26.24
C ARG A 376 4.14 21.76 -25.27
N VAL A 377 5.22 21.58 -24.53
CA VAL A 377 5.34 20.63 -23.43
C VAL A 377 5.78 21.37 -22.17
N LEU A 378 5.03 21.22 -21.08
CA LEU A 378 5.35 21.75 -19.76
C LEU A 378 5.73 20.60 -18.82
N LEU A 379 6.88 20.71 -18.17
CA LEU A 379 7.45 19.68 -17.31
C LEU A 379 7.50 20.17 -15.86
N LEU A 380 6.73 19.55 -14.96
CA LEU A 380 6.61 19.95 -13.57
C LEU A 380 7.18 18.83 -12.68
N ASP A 381 8.22 19.12 -11.89
CA ASP A 381 8.87 18.14 -10.98
C ASP A 381 8.49 18.47 -9.53
N GLU A 382 7.50 17.76 -8.98
CA GLU A 382 6.89 17.97 -7.65
C GLU A 382 6.51 19.44 -7.33
N PRO A 383 5.67 20.09 -8.17
CA PRO A 383 5.43 21.54 -8.12
C PRO A 383 4.70 22.06 -6.87
N PHE A 384 4.15 21.18 -6.01
CA PHE A 384 3.37 21.58 -4.83
C PHE A 384 3.89 21.01 -3.51
N GLY A 385 4.93 20.16 -3.52
CA GLY A 385 5.37 19.41 -2.33
C GLY A 385 5.81 20.27 -1.14
N ALA A 386 6.19 21.53 -1.39
CA ALA A 386 6.58 22.51 -0.38
C ALA A 386 5.48 23.52 0.00
N LEU A 387 4.21 23.29 -0.39
CA LEU A 387 3.09 24.22 -0.19
C LEU A 387 2.02 23.69 0.78
N ASP A 388 1.53 24.60 1.63
CA ASP A 388 0.40 24.39 2.53
C ASP A 388 -0.87 23.93 1.78
N PRO A 389 -1.73 23.07 2.38
CA PRO A 389 -2.90 22.50 1.69
C PRO A 389 -3.87 23.53 1.08
N GLY A 390 -4.03 24.71 1.71
CA GLY A 390 -4.85 25.79 1.16
C GLY A 390 -4.25 26.40 -0.10
N ILE A 391 -2.97 26.80 -0.03
CA ILE A 391 -2.22 27.40 -1.15
C ILE A 391 -2.12 26.41 -2.32
N ARG A 392 -1.94 25.13 -2.03
CA ARG A 392 -1.92 24.03 -3.00
C ARG A 392 -3.21 23.98 -3.83
N LYS A 393 -4.38 24.06 -3.19
CA LYS A 393 -5.68 24.06 -3.89
C LYS A 393 -5.84 25.22 -4.88
N ASP A 394 -5.39 26.42 -4.49
CA ASP A 394 -5.38 27.58 -5.40
C ASP A 394 -4.45 27.35 -6.61
N MET A 395 -3.34 26.65 -6.43
CA MET A 395 -2.38 26.32 -7.49
C MET A 395 -2.87 25.24 -8.44
N HIS A 396 -3.66 24.28 -7.95
CA HIS A 396 -4.36 23.33 -8.81
C HIS A 396 -5.35 24.05 -9.74
N ALA A 397 -6.17 24.95 -9.18
CA ALA A 397 -7.15 25.72 -9.95
C ALA A 397 -6.46 26.63 -11.00
N LEU A 398 -5.39 27.32 -10.63
CA LEU A 398 -4.61 28.14 -11.55
C LEU A 398 -3.98 27.33 -12.69
N LEU A 399 -3.39 26.16 -12.41
CA LEU A 399 -2.79 25.33 -13.45
C LEU A 399 -3.83 24.73 -14.40
N LEU A 400 -4.98 24.29 -13.89
CA LEU A 400 -6.10 23.84 -14.74
C LEU A 400 -6.64 24.97 -15.61
N GLN A 401 -6.79 26.18 -15.07
CA GLN A 401 -7.20 27.35 -15.87
C GLN A 401 -6.19 27.61 -16.99
N LEU A 402 -4.91 27.81 -16.66
CA LEU A 402 -3.88 28.11 -17.65
C LEU A 402 -3.72 26.99 -18.70
N TRP A 403 -3.84 25.73 -18.29
CA TRP A 403 -3.83 24.58 -19.20
C TRP A 403 -5.04 24.59 -20.14
N SER A 404 -6.25 24.80 -19.64
CA SER A 404 -7.47 24.87 -20.48
C SER A 404 -7.47 26.04 -21.47
N GLU A 405 -6.87 27.18 -21.10
CA GLU A 405 -6.70 28.34 -21.98
C GLU A 405 -5.65 28.11 -23.09
N THR A 406 -4.61 27.31 -22.83
CA THR A 406 -3.44 27.16 -23.72
C THR A 406 -3.35 25.84 -24.48
N ARG A 407 -3.99 24.78 -23.97
CA ARG A 407 -3.92 23.39 -24.46
C ARG A 407 -2.49 22.86 -24.67
N MET A 408 -1.55 23.30 -23.84
CA MET A 408 -0.21 22.71 -23.82
C MET A 408 -0.23 21.30 -23.23
N THR A 409 0.69 20.45 -23.67
CA THR A 409 0.87 19.10 -23.11
C THR A 409 1.62 19.21 -21.78
N VAL A 410 1.17 18.57 -20.71
CA VAL A 410 1.80 18.68 -19.38
C VAL A 410 2.28 17.32 -18.92
N PHE A 411 3.51 17.24 -18.39
CA PHE A 411 3.96 16.10 -17.59
C PHE A 411 4.27 16.57 -16.17
N MET A 412 3.57 16.05 -15.17
CA MET A 412 3.69 16.47 -13.77
C MET A 412 4.07 15.29 -12.88
N VAL A 413 5.31 15.27 -12.37
CA VAL A 413 5.71 14.34 -11.31
C VAL A 413 5.11 14.82 -9.98
N THR A 414 4.45 13.91 -9.27
CA THR A 414 4.03 14.12 -7.88
C THR A 414 4.20 12.83 -7.05
N HIS A 415 4.32 13.00 -5.73
CA HIS A 415 4.23 11.93 -4.75
C HIS A 415 2.83 11.78 -4.14
N ASP A 416 1.92 12.74 -4.39
CA ASP A 416 0.54 12.74 -3.91
C ASP A 416 -0.40 12.23 -5.01
N LEU A 417 -1.04 11.09 -4.77
CA LEU A 417 -1.99 10.49 -5.71
C LEU A 417 -3.23 11.37 -5.93
N ALA A 418 -3.67 12.15 -4.93
CA ALA A 418 -4.81 13.04 -5.07
C ALA A 418 -4.47 14.22 -5.99
N GLU A 419 -3.25 14.75 -5.97
CA GLU A 419 -2.79 15.71 -6.99
C GLU A 419 -2.81 15.07 -8.38
N GLY A 420 -2.28 13.85 -8.49
CA GLY A 420 -2.20 13.09 -9.73
C GLY A 420 -3.57 12.89 -10.40
N PHE A 421 -4.58 12.48 -9.64
CA PHE A 421 -5.95 12.24 -10.12
C PHE A 421 -6.79 13.52 -10.31
N ASN A 422 -6.56 14.59 -9.54
CA ASN A 422 -7.33 15.84 -9.71
C ASN A 422 -6.84 16.71 -10.89
N LEU A 423 -5.59 16.53 -11.33
CA LEU A 423 -4.97 17.37 -12.37
C LEU A 423 -4.74 16.62 -13.69
N GLY A 424 -4.44 15.32 -13.64
CA GLY A 424 -4.10 14.54 -14.82
C GLY A 424 -5.32 14.04 -15.59
N THR A 425 -5.37 14.32 -16.90
CA THR A 425 -6.22 13.57 -17.83
C THR A 425 -5.71 12.14 -18.04
N ARG A 426 -4.46 11.86 -17.65
CA ARG A 426 -3.88 10.52 -17.62
C ARG A 426 -2.89 10.38 -16.48
N LEU A 427 -2.92 9.21 -15.83
CA LEU A 427 -1.95 8.84 -14.80
C LEU A 427 -0.93 7.85 -15.40
N LEU A 428 0.35 8.15 -15.26
CA LEU A 428 1.48 7.33 -15.68
C LEU A 428 2.19 6.80 -14.42
N VAL A 429 2.03 5.50 -14.14
CA VAL A 429 2.64 4.86 -12.97
C VAL A 429 3.99 4.28 -13.36
N PHE A 430 5.05 4.70 -12.65
CA PHE A 430 6.41 4.17 -12.79
C PHE A 430 6.71 3.29 -11.57
N ASP A 431 7.04 2.03 -11.79
CA ASP A 431 7.45 1.09 -10.73
C ASP A 431 8.85 0.54 -10.97
N LYS A 432 9.36 -0.30 -10.06
CA LYS A 432 10.67 -0.94 -10.15
C LYS A 432 10.72 -1.99 -11.27
N VAL A 433 11.91 -2.19 -11.82
CA VAL A 433 12.17 -3.20 -12.85
C VAL A 433 11.89 -4.61 -12.30
N ARG A 434 11.13 -5.41 -13.06
CA ARG A 434 10.88 -6.84 -12.80
C ARG A 434 12.19 -7.62 -12.80
N ILE A 435 12.49 -8.30 -11.71
CA ILE A 435 13.54 -9.33 -11.66
C ILE A 435 12.86 -10.67 -11.92
N ASP A 436 13.15 -11.28 -13.07
CA ASP A 436 12.67 -12.62 -13.42
C ASP A 436 13.77 -13.66 -13.17
N PRO A 437 13.60 -14.62 -12.23
CA PRO A 437 14.64 -15.60 -11.91
C PRO A 437 14.82 -16.70 -12.98
N GLN A 438 13.84 -16.91 -13.87
CA GLN A 438 13.84 -18.04 -14.80
C GLN A 438 14.17 -17.64 -16.23
N ALA A 439 13.86 -16.41 -16.65
CA ALA A 439 14.11 -15.93 -18.00
C ALA A 439 14.60 -14.46 -18.07
N PRO A 440 15.79 -14.13 -17.51
CA PRO A 440 16.31 -12.75 -17.42
C PRO A 440 16.63 -12.06 -18.77
N ASN A 441 16.40 -12.74 -19.91
CA ASN A 441 16.57 -12.20 -21.26
C ASN A 441 15.28 -12.30 -22.13
N ALA A 442 14.15 -12.70 -21.55
CA ALA A 442 12.86 -12.82 -22.26
C ALA A 442 12.01 -11.54 -22.14
N TRP A 443 11.04 -11.37 -23.04
CA TRP A 443 10.50 -10.03 -23.33
C TRP A 443 8.95 -9.96 -23.46
N GLY A 444 8.29 -9.36 -22.47
CA GLY A 444 6.99 -8.68 -22.65
C GLY A 444 5.82 -9.15 -21.77
N ALA A 445 4.89 -8.22 -21.50
CA ALA A 445 3.56 -8.45 -20.94
C ALA A 445 2.63 -7.25 -21.33
N PRO A 446 1.29 -7.43 -21.41
CA PRO A 446 0.31 -6.40 -21.79
C PRO A 446 -0.14 -5.54 -20.58
N PRO A 447 -1.04 -4.53 -20.73
CA PRO A 447 -1.38 -3.64 -19.62
C PRO A 447 -2.42 -4.25 -18.66
N SER A 448 -1.97 -4.67 -17.48
CA SER A 448 -2.81 -4.99 -16.32
C SER A 448 -2.65 -3.94 -15.21
N LEU A 449 -3.78 -3.51 -14.63
CA LEU A 449 -3.81 -2.53 -13.54
C LEU A 449 -3.65 -3.25 -12.20
N ARG A 450 -2.40 -3.59 -11.83
CA ARG A 450 -2.02 -4.45 -10.69
C ARG A 450 -2.42 -5.92 -10.92
N GLU A 451 -1.50 -6.79 -10.52
CA GLU A 451 -1.71 -8.23 -10.36
C GLU A 451 -1.16 -8.65 -8.99
N GLU A 452 -1.79 -9.62 -8.34
CA GLU A 452 -1.37 -10.17 -7.05
C GLU A 452 -1.67 -11.67 -7.01
N GLN A 453 -0.68 -12.51 -6.70
CA GLN A 453 -0.89 -13.95 -6.58
C GLN A 453 -1.25 -14.30 -5.13
N LEU A 454 -2.43 -14.86 -4.93
CA LEU A 454 -2.82 -15.49 -3.68
C LEU A 454 -2.29 -16.94 -3.67
N PRO A 455 -1.34 -17.31 -2.81
CA PRO A 455 -0.86 -18.69 -2.73
C PRO A 455 -1.94 -19.63 -2.17
N GLY A 456 -1.83 -20.92 -2.45
CA GLY A 456 -2.65 -21.94 -1.81
C GLY A 456 -2.54 -21.88 -0.28
N GLY A 457 -3.67 -21.85 0.42
CA GLY A 457 -3.76 -21.63 1.86
C GLY A 457 -3.64 -20.15 2.28
N GLY A 458 -3.41 -19.25 1.33
CA GLY A 458 -3.37 -17.81 1.52
C GLY A 458 -4.73 -17.20 1.81
N HIS A 459 -4.70 -16.05 2.47
CA HIS A 459 -5.81 -15.18 2.78
C HIS A 459 -5.37 -13.73 2.55
N THR A 460 -6.29 -12.87 2.13
CA THR A 460 -6.05 -11.43 1.93
C THR A 460 -7.36 -10.66 2.00
N SER A 461 -7.28 -9.35 2.19
CA SER A 461 -8.42 -8.44 2.23
C SER A 461 -8.07 -7.10 1.59
N LEU A 462 -9.03 -6.55 0.87
CA LEU A 462 -8.82 -5.41 -0.03
C LEU A 462 -10.13 -4.65 -0.24
N ILE A 463 -10.03 -3.33 -0.49
CA ILE A 463 -11.16 -2.57 -1.00
C ILE A 463 -11.12 -2.59 -2.52
N LEU A 464 -12.10 -3.24 -3.13
CA LEU A 464 -12.41 -3.06 -4.54
C LEU A 464 -13.23 -1.76 -4.66
N ARG A 465 -12.73 -0.79 -5.43
CA ARG A 465 -13.36 0.53 -5.51
C ARG A 465 -14.51 0.54 -6.51
N LYS A 466 -15.45 1.46 -6.30
CA LYS A 466 -16.49 1.75 -7.28
C LYS A 466 -15.90 1.96 -8.68
N GLY A 467 -16.46 1.27 -9.68
CA GLY A 467 -16.03 1.32 -11.08
C GLY A 467 -15.04 0.22 -11.46
N GLN A 468 -14.40 -0.44 -10.48
CA GLN A 468 -13.39 -1.46 -10.75
C GLN A 468 -13.99 -2.84 -11.01
N ILE A 469 -13.23 -3.66 -11.74
CA ILE A 469 -13.43 -5.09 -11.87
C ILE A 469 -12.25 -5.81 -11.19
N LEU A 470 -12.53 -6.84 -10.40
CA LEU A 470 -11.55 -7.81 -9.91
C LEU A 470 -11.74 -9.13 -10.66
N ARG A 471 -10.76 -9.53 -11.48
CA ARG A 471 -10.68 -10.89 -12.00
C ARG A 471 -9.97 -11.79 -10.99
N LEU A 472 -10.61 -12.90 -10.64
CA LEU A 472 -9.95 -14.07 -10.07
C LEU A 472 -9.60 -15.01 -11.23
N THR A 473 -8.41 -15.62 -11.24
CA THR A 473 -8.00 -16.62 -12.24
C THR A 473 -7.37 -17.84 -11.56
N ASP A 474 -7.90 -19.04 -11.81
CA ASP A 474 -7.32 -20.30 -11.37
C ASP A 474 -6.04 -20.61 -12.16
N ILE A 475 -4.91 -20.76 -11.47
CA ILE A 475 -3.59 -20.90 -12.10
C ILE A 475 -3.28 -22.37 -12.43
N GLU A 476 -3.82 -23.31 -11.65
CA GLU A 476 -3.42 -24.73 -11.67
C GLU A 476 -4.57 -25.69 -12.03
N GLY A 477 -5.82 -25.26 -11.89
CA GLY A 477 -7.01 -26.08 -12.01
C GLY A 477 -7.46 -26.68 -10.66
N GLY A 478 -8.77 -26.67 -10.43
CA GLY A 478 -9.37 -27.13 -9.18
C GLY A 478 -9.17 -26.17 -8.00
N ALA A 479 -9.03 -24.86 -8.25
CA ALA A 479 -9.07 -23.88 -7.18
C ALA A 479 -10.45 -23.76 -6.52
N ASN A 480 -10.46 -23.20 -5.31
CA ASN A 480 -11.66 -22.73 -4.63
C ASN A 480 -11.30 -21.47 -3.84
N VAL A 481 -12.08 -20.41 -4.01
CA VAL A 481 -11.92 -19.15 -3.26
C VAL A 481 -13.18 -18.85 -2.48
N SER A 482 -13.11 -18.99 -1.17
CA SER A 482 -14.17 -18.58 -0.24
C SER A 482 -14.05 -17.07 0.01
N MET A 483 -15.11 -16.31 -0.28
CA MET A 483 -15.12 -14.85 -0.24
C MET A 483 -16.31 -14.29 0.56
N MET A 484 -16.03 -13.28 1.38
CA MET A 484 -16.99 -12.37 2.01
C MET A 484 -16.94 -10.99 1.34
N MET A 485 -18.06 -10.27 1.34
CA MET A 485 -18.16 -8.88 0.85
C MET A 485 -18.89 -8.00 1.87
N LEU A 486 -18.35 -6.82 2.16
CA LEU A 486 -18.93 -5.82 3.06
C LEU A 486 -18.81 -4.42 2.48
N ASN A 487 -19.61 -3.46 2.96
CA ASN A 487 -19.36 -2.05 2.69
C ASN A 487 -18.22 -1.54 3.60
N PRO A 488 -17.10 -1.00 3.07
CA PRO A 488 -15.98 -0.54 3.89
C PRO A 488 -16.29 0.71 4.71
N HIS A 489 -17.29 1.49 4.30
CA HIS A 489 -17.71 2.75 4.95
C HIS A 489 -18.82 2.53 6.00
N GLU A 490 -19.56 1.42 5.90
CA GLU A 490 -20.62 1.03 6.81
C GLU A 490 -20.59 -0.49 6.98
N LYS A 491 -19.70 -0.98 7.84
CA LYS A 491 -19.40 -2.42 7.96
C LYS A 491 -20.57 -3.26 8.52
N SER A 492 -21.62 -2.63 9.05
CA SER A 492 -22.86 -3.33 9.39
C SER A 492 -23.72 -3.66 8.16
N GLU A 493 -23.36 -3.16 6.97
CA GLU A 493 -23.89 -3.59 5.68
C GLU A 493 -22.94 -4.60 5.03
N ARG A 494 -23.48 -5.78 4.72
CA ARG A 494 -22.70 -6.98 4.33
C ARG A 494 -23.49 -7.90 3.42
N LEU A 495 -22.79 -8.79 2.70
CA LEU A 495 -23.38 -9.76 1.77
C LEU A 495 -24.53 -10.54 2.42
N ASN A 496 -25.73 -10.39 1.87
CA ASN A 496 -26.87 -11.26 2.14
C ASN A 496 -27.01 -12.24 0.98
N LEU A 497 -26.40 -13.42 1.15
CA LEU A 497 -26.40 -14.46 0.13
C LEU A 497 -27.82 -15.01 -0.13
N PRO A 498 -28.69 -15.21 0.89
CA PRO A 498 -30.12 -15.44 0.69
C PRO A 498 -30.81 -14.39 -0.21
N ASP A 499 -30.72 -13.09 0.10
CA ASP A 499 -31.30 -12.05 -0.78
C ASP A 499 -30.70 -12.06 -2.18
N THR A 500 -29.42 -12.41 -2.30
CA THR A 500 -28.71 -12.53 -3.59
C THR A 500 -29.28 -13.64 -4.47
N LEU A 501 -29.61 -14.79 -3.89
CA LEU A 501 -30.25 -15.90 -4.59
C LEU A 501 -31.72 -15.57 -4.89
N LYS A 502 -32.48 -15.17 -3.87
CA LYS A 502 -33.91 -14.78 -3.90
C LYS A 502 -34.23 -13.69 -4.90
N GLY A 503 -33.43 -12.62 -4.94
CA GLY A 503 -33.67 -11.46 -5.79
C GLY A 503 -33.39 -11.70 -7.28
N GLN A 504 -32.77 -12.84 -7.62
CA GLN A 504 -32.31 -13.16 -8.98
C GLN A 504 -32.81 -14.52 -9.47
N HIS A 505 -33.71 -15.15 -8.72
CA HIS A 505 -34.32 -16.43 -9.07
C HIS A 505 -33.31 -17.56 -9.35
N THR A 506 -32.19 -17.57 -8.62
CA THR A 506 -31.06 -18.50 -8.85
C THR A 506 -30.59 -19.20 -7.58
N ALA A 507 -30.11 -20.43 -7.75
CA ALA A 507 -29.34 -21.21 -6.78
C ALA A 507 -27.87 -21.42 -7.23
N ARG A 508 -27.46 -20.86 -8.37
CA ARG A 508 -26.06 -20.83 -8.85
C ARG A 508 -25.58 -19.40 -9.11
N LEU A 509 -24.29 -19.16 -8.95
CA LEU A 509 -23.70 -17.85 -9.24
C LEU A 509 -22.81 -17.93 -10.50
N THR A 510 -23.00 -17.00 -11.43
CA THR A 510 -22.29 -16.91 -12.71
C THR A 510 -22.52 -15.52 -13.31
N THR A 511 -21.91 -15.22 -14.45
CA THR A 511 -22.10 -14.03 -15.28
C THR A 511 -23.55 -13.55 -15.32
N GLY A 512 -23.75 -12.24 -15.13
CA GLY A 512 -25.06 -11.60 -15.02
C GLY A 512 -25.59 -11.47 -13.58
N HIS A 513 -25.07 -12.24 -12.62
CA HIS A 513 -25.55 -12.19 -11.24
C HIS A 513 -24.84 -11.13 -10.39
N CYS A 514 -25.64 -10.25 -9.80
CA CYS A 514 -25.29 -9.33 -8.72
C CYS A 514 -25.06 -10.07 -7.38
N PHE A 515 -24.51 -9.34 -6.42
CA PHE A 515 -24.35 -9.70 -5.01
C PHE A 515 -24.98 -8.59 -4.16
N TYR A 516 -26.01 -8.93 -3.38
CA TYR A 516 -26.80 -7.96 -2.62
C TYR A 516 -26.34 -7.90 -1.17
N SER A 517 -26.36 -6.71 -0.58
CA SER A 517 -26.21 -6.51 0.85
C SER A 517 -27.51 -6.84 1.60
N ASP A 518 -27.41 -7.02 2.92
CA ASP A 518 -28.56 -7.09 3.82
C ASP A 518 -29.38 -5.80 3.87
N MET A 519 -28.84 -4.69 3.36
CA MET A 519 -29.55 -3.43 3.07
C MET A 519 -30.07 -3.37 1.62
N GLY A 520 -30.11 -4.49 0.89
CA GLY A 520 -30.65 -4.62 -0.47
C GLY A 520 -29.90 -3.84 -1.57
N ARG A 521 -28.69 -3.35 -1.31
CA ARG A 521 -27.85 -2.69 -2.31
C ARG A 521 -26.92 -3.68 -2.99
N VAL A 522 -26.69 -3.53 -4.29
CA VAL A 522 -25.69 -4.36 -4.99
C VAL A 522 -24.29 -3.94 -4.53
N LEU A 523 -23.57 -4.86 -3.90
CA LEU A 523 -22.16 -4.71 -3.54
C LEU A 523 -21.28 -4.91 -4.77
N ALA A 524 -21.40 -6.08 -5.41
CA ALA A 524 -20.64 -6.48 -6.60
C ALA A 524 -21.54 -7.20 -7.62
N ALA A 525 -21.03 -7.51 -8.82
CA ALA A 525 -21.70 -8.36 -9.80
C ALA A 525 -20.70 -9.15 -10.65
N ILE A 526 -21.04 -10.38 -11.04
CA ILE A 526 -20.23 -11.18 -11.97
C ILE A 526 -20.51 -10.67 -13.39
N VAL A 527 -19.52 -10.02 -14.01
CA VAL A 527 -19.65 -9.46 -15.37
C VAL A 527 -19.11 -10.40 -16.47
N ALA A 528 -18.23 -11.33 -16.11
CA ALA A 528 -17.81 -12.44 -16.95
C ALA A 528 -17.26 -13.58 -16.09
N ASP A 529 -17.39 -14.82 -16.53
CA ASP A 529 -16.70 -15.99 -16.01
C ASP A 529 -16.61 -17.09 -17.08
N SER A 530 -15.70 -18.06 -16.90
CA SER A 530 -15.55 -19.21 -17.80
C SER A 530 -16.09 -20.54 -17.24
N CYS A 531 -16.51 -20.57 -15.98
CA CYS A 531 -16.92 -21.77 -15.26
C CYS A 531 -18.42 -22.10 -15.44
N GLY A 532 -19.26 -21.09 -15.68
CA GLY A 532 -20.72 -21.18 -15.71
C GLY A 532 -21.38 -21.44 -14.35
N TRP A 533 -20.60 -21.61 -13.28
CA TRP A 533 -21.06 -21.97 -11.95
C TRP A 533 -20.03 -21.68 -10.85
N HIS A 534 -20.48 -20.99 -9.79
CA HIS A 534 -19.84 -20.82 -8.49
C HIS A 534 -20.82 -21.20 -7.37
N ASP A 535 -20.30 -21.71 -6.26
CA ASP A 535 -21.08 -22.32 -5.17
C ASP A 535 -21.50 -21.32 -4.07
N PRO A 536 -22.80 -21.21 -3.73
CA PRO A 536 -23.27 -20.43 -2.59
C PRO A 536 -23.50 -21.25 -1.30
N PHE A 537 -23.30 -22.57 -1.29
CA PHE A 537 -23.75 -23.47 -0.21
C PHE A 537 -22.62 -24.00 0.68
N GLY A 538 -21.43 -24.26 0.12
CA GLY A 538 -20.38 -25.03 0.81
C GLY A 538 -19.81 -24.37 2.07
N GLY A 539 -19.81 -23.04 2.15
CA GLY A 539 -19.21 -22.30 3.26
C GLY A 539 -17.69 -22.51 3.40
N VAL A 540 -17.18 -22.41 4.63
CA VAL A 540 -15.79 -22.78 5.01
C VAL A 540 -15.75 -23.86 6.09
N LEU A 541 -14.61 -24.56 6.22
CA LEU A 541 -14.29 -25.42 7.36
C LEU A 541 -13.70 -24.59 8.51
N ASN A 542 -13.98 -24.99 9.76
CA ASN A 542 -13.25 -24.54 10.96
C ASN A 542 -12.10 -25.51 11.33
N ALA A 543 -11.30 -25.19 12.36
CA ALA A 543 -10.15 -26.00 12.78
C ALA A 543 -10.49 -27.47 13.11
N VAL A 544 -11.65 -27.75 13.72
CA VAL A 544 -12.09 -29.11 14.07
C VAL A 544 -12.56 -29.86 12.82
N GLU A 545 -13.34 -29.21 11.96
CA GLU A 545 -13.82 -29.79 10.69
C GLU A 545 -12.64 -30.09 9.74
N THR A 546 -11.63 -29.21 9.67
CA THR A 546 -10.35 -29.44 8.98
C THR A 546 -9.57 -30.61 9.59
N HIS A 547 -9.51 -30.74 10.92
CA HIS A 547 -8.83 -31.85 11.56
C HIS A 547 -9.52 -33.20 11.29
N HIS A 548 -10.86 -33.23 11.25
CA HIS A 548 -11.61 -34.44 10.91
C HIS A 548 -11.43 -34.85 9.43
N LYS A 549 -11.35 -33.89 8.49
CA LYS A 549 -11.23 -34.18 7.05
C LYS A 549 -9.80 -34.53 6.62
N TYR A 550 -8.80 -33.80 7.12
CA TYR A 550 -7.40 -33.91 6.65
C TYR A 550 -6.42 -34.45 7.72
N GLY A 551 -6.90 -34.81 8.92
CA GLY A 551 -6.06 -35.28 10.01
C GLY A 551 -5.23 -34.16 10.66
N ALA A 552 -4.14 -34.54 11.34
CA ALA A 552 -3.24 -33.58 11.99
C ALA A 552 -2.18 -33.06 11.02
N GLY A 553 -2.00 -31.73 10.95
CA GLY A 553 -0.98 -31.09 10.13
C GLY A 553 -0.43 -29.83 10.78
N ARG A 554 0.48 -29.97 11.75
CA ARG A 554 0.96 -28.85 12.58
C ARG A 554 2.06 -28.05 11.89
N TYR A 555 2.14 -26.76 12.20
CA TYR A 555 3.15 -25.85 11.64
C TYR A 555 4.60 -26.27 11.95
N GLN A 556 4.85 -26.83 13.13
CA GLN A 556 6.18 -27.29 13.54
C GLN A 556 6.70 -28.42 12.64
N GLU A 557 5.79 -29.26 12.15
CA GLU A 557 6.03 -30.45 11.32
C GLU A 557 6.03 -30.09 9.83
N LEU A 558 4.92 -29.52 9.32
CA LEU A 558 4.68 -29.32 7.88
C LEU A 558 5.09 -27.93 7.36
N ARG A 559 5.47 -27.00 8.24
CA ARG A 559 5.87 -25.63 7.90
C ARG A 559 4.84 -24.92 7.02
N ASN A 560 5.15 -24.66 5.75
CA ASN A 560 4.23 -23.96 4.85
C ASN A 560 3.02 -24.83 4.44
N GLY A 561 3.15 -26.16 4.47
CA GLY A 561 2.07 -27.11 4.18
C GLY A 561 1.17 -27.45 5.36
N PHE A 562 1.17 -26.65 6.42
CA PHE A 562 0.30 -26.90 7.59
C PHE A 562 -1.18 -26.73 7.25
N HIS A 563 -2.04 -27.50 7.92
CA HIS A 563 -3.48 -27.52 7.64
C HIS A 563 -4.13 -26.26 8.22
N ARG A 564 -4.44 -25.29 7.35
CA ARG A 564 -5.23 -24.10 7.67
C ARG A 564 -6.70 -24.40 7.48
N ASN A 565 -7.55 -23.57 8.08
CA ASN A 565 -9.00 -23.64 7.91
C ASN A 565 -9.54 -22.27 7.50
N GLY A 566 -10.70 -22.26 6.84
CA GLY A 566 -11.23 -21.05 6.23
C GLY A 566 -11.78 -20.05 7.23
N ALA A 567 -12.34 -20.54 8.35
CA ALA A 567 -12.81 -19.67 9.44
C ALA A 567 -11.65 -18.83 10.01
N ASP A 568 -10.56 -19.47 10.45
CA ASP A 568 -9.42 -18.75 11.03
C ASP A 568 -8.72 -17.83 10.01
N ASN A 569 -8.56 -18.26 8.76
CA ASN A 569 -8.01 -17.45 7.68
C ASN A 569 -8.84 -16.16 7.44
N LEU A 570 -10.17 -16.26 7.42
CA LEU A 570 -11.06 -15.10 7.25
C LEU A 570 -11.04 -14.20 8.50
N LEU A 571 -11.03 -14.77 9.71
CA LEU A 571 -10.96 -14.01 10.97
C LEU A 571 -9.67 -13.19 11.10
N VAL A 572 -8.53 -13.72 10.64
CA VAL A 572 -7.24 -13.00 10.62
C VAL A 572 -7.31 -11.78 9.69
N GLU A 573 -7.99 -11.88 8.55
CA GLU A 573 -8.20 -10.73 7.66
C GLU A 573 -9.22 -9.75 8.22
N MET A 574 -10.36 -10.22 8.71
CA MET A 574 -11.41 -9.42 9.34
C MET A 574 -10.88 -8.58 10.51
N GLY A 575 -9.98 -9.15 11.33
CA GLY A 575 -9.33 -8.42 12.43
C GLY A 575 -8.52 -7.20 11.98
N LYS A 576 -8.01 -7.15 10.74
CA LYS A 576 -7.35 -5.96 10.17
C LYS A 576 -8.33 -4.80 9.93
N TRP A 577 -9.62 -5.11 9.84
CA TRP A 577 -10.72 -4.18 9.58
C TRP A 577 -11.59 -3.94 10.81
N ASP A 578 -11.13 -4.29 12.02
CA ASP A 578 -11.89 -4.13 13.27
C ASP A 578 -13.26 -4.86 13.22
N LEU A 579 -13.22 -6.12 12.75
CA LEU A 579 -14.36 -7.04 12.64
C LEU A 579 -14.09 -8.31 13.44
N GLY A 580 -15.14 -8.86 14.06
CA GLY A 580 -15.05 -9.98 14.99
C GLY A 580 -15.68 -11.28 14.47
N LEU A 581 -15.75 -12.29 15.34
CA LEU A 581 -16.43 -13.56 15.06
C LEU A 581 -17.95 -13.37 14.85
N GLU A 582 -18.51 -12.35 15.49
CA GLU A 582 -19.88 -11.85 15.26
C GLU A 582 -20.15 -11.37 13.83
N ASP A 583 -19.11 -11.05 13.05
CA ASP A 583 -19.21 -10.59 11.67
C ASP A 583 -18.91 -11.71 10.64
N LEU A 584 -18.55 -12.91 11.11
CA LEU A 584 -18.31 -14.07 10.25
C LEU A 584 -19.66 -14.61 9.75
N LEU A 585 -19.79 -14.70 8.42
CA LEU A 585 -21.06 -14.90 7.71
C LEU A 585 -20.86 -15.79 6.46
N MET A 586 -21.95 -16.02 5.74
CA MET A 586 -21.97 -16.85 4.53
C MET A 586 -20.96 -16.36 3.48
N VAL A 587 -20.19 -17.30 2.94
CA VAL A 587 -19.22 -17.04 1.86
C VAL A 587 -19.74 -17.52 0.52
N VAL A 588 -19.24 -16.91 -0.56
CA VAL A 588 -19.33 -17.44 -1.93
C VAL A 588 -18.06 -18.22 -2.21
N ASN A 589 -18.19 -19.42 -2.76
CA ASN A 589 -17.10 -20.30 -3.16
C ASN A 589 -16.93 -20.27 -4.68
N PHE A 590 -16.11 -19.33 -5.15
CA PHE A 590 -15.75 -19.22 -6.57
C PHE A 590 -14.96 -20.44 -7.03
N PHE A 591 -15.10 -20.78 -8.32
CA PHE A 591 -14.53 -21.95 -9.02
C PHE A 591 -15.14 -23.32 -8.63
N SER A 592 -15.81 -23.41 -7.47
CA SER A 592 -16.50 -24.63 -7.02
C SER A 592 -17.92 -24.77 -7.57
N LYS A 593 -18.37 -26.02 -7.73
CA LYS A 593 -19.76 -26.35 -8.07
C LYS A 593 -20.31 -27.43 -7.15
N VAL A 594 -21.42 -27.10 -6.50
CA VAL A 594 -22.34 -28.04 -5.85
C VAL A 594 -23.65 -27.96 -6.61
N THR A 595 -24.16 -29.10 -7.07
CA THR A 595 -25.52 -29.24 -7.62
C THR A 595 -26.45 -29.81 -6.57
N VAL A 596 -27.74 -29.51 -6.71
CA VAL A 596 -28.82 -30.14 -5.94
C VAL A 596 -29.50 -31.16 -6.86
N ASP A 597 -29.83 -32.36 -6.36
CA ASP A 597 -30.67 -33.32 -7.10
C ASP A 597 -32.18 -33.13 -6.83
N GLU A 598 -33.03 -33.87 -7.53
CA GLU A 598 -34.50 -33.77 -7.43
C GLU A 598 -35.00 -34.07 -6.00
N GLU A 599 -34.29 -34.92 -5.26
CA GLU A 599 -34.55 -35.18 -3.84
C GLU A 599 -33.80 -34.21 -2.89
N GLY A 600 -33.41 -33.04 -3.40
CA GLY A 600 -32.87 -31.91 -2.64
C GLY A 600 -31.43 -32.08 -2.15
N ARG A 601 -30.70 -33.13 -2.56
CA ARG A 601 -29.39 -33.51 -1.99
C ARG A 601 -28.22 -32.86 -2.70
N PHE A 602 -27.17 -32.54 -1.95
CA PHE A 602 -25.95 -31.92 -2.46
C PHE A 602 -24.98 -32.91 -3.10
N ARG A 603 -24.47 -32.54 -4.28
CA ARG A 603 -23.43 -33.27 -5.01
C ARG A 603 -22.34 -32.32 -5.51
N PHE A 604 -21.13 -32.48 -4.98
CA PHE A 604 -19.95 -31.72 -5.44
C PHE A 604 -19.47 -32.22 -6.81
N SER A 605 -19.19 -31.28 -7.71
CA SER A 605 -18.72 -31.54 -9.08
C SER A 605 -17.22 -31.29 -9.19
N ALA A 606 -16.42 -32.33 -8.94
CA ALA A 606 -14.96 -32.27 -9.11
C ALA A 606 -14.57 -31.87 -10.55
N GLY A 607 -13.51 -31.05 -10.67
CA GLY A 607 -13.02 -30.58 -11.99
C GLY A 607 -13.86 -29.49 -12.67
N ASN A 608 -14.69 -28.76 -11.91
CA ASN A 608 -15.48 -27.63 -12.42
C ASN A 608 -14.61 -26.50 -13.00
N SER A 609 -13.45 -26.22 -12.38
CA SER A 609 -12.47 -25.22 -12.80
C SER A 609 -11.15 -25.85 -13.26
N ARG A 610 -10.52 -25.25 -14.27
CA ARG A 610 -9.30 -25.68 -14.96
C ARG A 610 -8.26 -24.56 -14.94
N ALA A 611 -7.00 -24.89 -15.20
CA ALA A 611 -5.95 -23.89 -15.30
C ALA A 611 -6.27 -22.86 -16.41
N GLY A 612 -6.32 -21.58 -16.02
CA GLY A 612 -6.72 -20.46 -16.89
C GLY A 612 -8.19 -20.05 -16.80
N ASP A 613 -9.04 -20.79 -16.06
CA ASP A 613 -10.43 -20.36 -15.83
C ASP A 613 -10.49 -19.12 -14.93
N PHE A 614 -11.47 -18.26 -15.17
CA PHE A 614 -11.57 -16.96 -14.49
C PHE A 614 -13.00 -16.56 -14.16
N THR A 615 -13.13 -15.56 -13.28
CA THR A 615 -14.39 -14.89 -12.94
C THR A 615 -14.13 -13.43 -12.58
N GLU A 616 -14.99 -12.52 -13.02
CA GLU A 616 -14.81 -11.06 -12.97
C GLU A 616 -15.90 -10.38 -12.15
N LEU A 617 -15.49 -9.76 -11.05
CA LEU A 617 -16.36 -9.09 -10.09
C LEU A 617 -16.30 -7.57 -10.30
N PHE A 618 -17.33 -6.99 -10.91
CA PHE A 618 -17.53 -5.55 -10.99
C PHE A 618 -18.08 -5.00 -9.67
N ALA A 619 -17.62 -3.81 -9.26
CA ALA A 619 -18.08 -3.12 -8.06
C ALA A 619 -18.83 -1.80 -8.38
N PRO A 620 -20.18 -1.76 -8.34
CA PRO A 620 -20.97 -0.52 -8.49
C PRO A 620 -20.85 0.46 -7.30
N MET A 621 -20.26 0.02 -6.18
CA MET A 621 -19.89 0.81 -5.01
C MET A 621 -18.53 0.36 -4.47
N ASP A 622 -17.97 1.03 -3.46
CA ASP A 622 -16.79 0.51 -2.76
C ASP A 622 -17.17 -0.74 -1.96
N VAL A 623 -16.38 -1.82 -2.08
CA VAL A 623 -16.59 -3.11 -1.39
C VAL A 623 -15.31 -3.54 -0.69
N LEU A 624 -15.39 -3.82 0.61
CA LEU A 624 -14.39 -4.60 1.33
C LEU A 624 -14.59 -6.07 0.97
N ILE A 625 -13.63 -6.63 0.25
CA ILE A 625 -13.54 -8.05 -0.06
C ILE A 625 -12.57 -8.69 0.94
N VAL A 626 -12.99 -9.80 1.54
CA VAL A 626 -12.16 -10.65 2.40
C VAL A 626 -12.21 -12.08 1.87
N LEU A 627 -11.07 -12.70 1.58
CA LEU A 627 -11.05 -13.98 0.87
C LEU A 627 -9.93 -14.92 1.29
N THR A 628 -10.11 -16.21 1.00
CA THR A 628 -9.13 -17.28 1.27
C THR A 628 -9.16 -18.36 0.18
N ALA A 629 -7.97 -18.81 -0.27
CA ALA A 629 -7.82 -19.93 -1.21
C ALA A 629 -7.56 -21.24 -0.46
N LEU A 630 -8.60 -22.04 -0.26
CA LEU A 630 -8.56 -23.31 0.49
C LEU A 630 -9.47 -24.35 -0.18
N PRO A 631 -9.22 -25.66 -0.02
CA PRO A 631 -9.98 -26.70 -0.70
C PRO A 631 -11.44 -26.68 -0.24
N HIS A 632 -12.37 -26.96 -1.16
CA HIS A 632 -13.80 -26.84 -0.89
C HIS A 632 -14.24 -27.80 0.24
N PRO A 633 -15.16 -27.39 1.14
CA PRO A 633 -15.61 -28.26 2.23
C PRO A 633 -16.17 -29.60 1.77
N GLN A 634 -16.96 -29.63 0.69
CA GLN A 634 -17.63 -30.82 0.15
C GLN A 634 -16.79 -31.61 -0.87
N ASP A 635 -15.57 -31.16 -1.19
CA ASP A 635 -14.66 -31.93 -2.06
C ASP A 635 -14.37 -33.31 -1.44
N PRO A 636 -14.59 -34.44 -2.14
CA PRO A 636 -14.28 -35.76 -1.60
C PRO A 636 -12.78 -36.03 -1.40
N VAL A 637 -11.87 -35.17 -1.92
CA VAL A 637 -10.43 -35.31 -1.73
C VAL A 637 -10.03 -35.07 -0.27
N THR A 638 -9.32 -36.03 0.31
CA THR A 638 -8.78 -36.00 1.68
C THR A 638 -7.32 -35.55 1.76
N ASP A 639 -6.67 -35.28 0.63
CA ASP A 639 -5.34 -34.68 0.57
C ASP A 639 -5.45 -33.14 0.67
N TYR A 640 -4.68 -32.53 1.57
CA TYR A 640 -4.70 -31.08 1.79
C TYR A 640 -3.90 -30.35 0.70
N LEU A 641 -4.54 -30.09 -0.45
CA LEU A 641 -3.93 -29.51 -1.65
C LEU A 641 -4.61 -28.19 -2.09
N PRO A 642 -4.44 -27.07 -1.35
CA PRO A 642 -4.97 -25.78 -1.77
C PRO A 642 -4.23 -25.23 -2.99
N ARG A 643 -4.98 -24.73 -4.00
CA ARG A 643 -4.44 -24.14 -5.22
C ARG A 643 -4.22 -22.62 -5.11
N PRO A 644 -3.23 -22.05 -5.81
CA PRO A 644 -3.05 -20.60 -5.90
C PRO A 644 -4.00 -19.98 -6.93
N VAL A 645 -4.38 -18.72 -6.71
CA VAL A 645 -5.28 -17.95 -7.59
C VAL A 645 -4.67 -16.58 -7.85
N GLN A 646 -4.75 -16.10 -9.09
CA GLN A 646 -4.30 -14.77 -9.46
C GLN A 646 -5.43 -13.75 -9.36
N LEU A 647 -5.13 -12.61 -8.75
CA LEU A 647 -6.01 -11.45 -8.62
C LEU A 647 -5.53 -10.36 -9.58
N SER A 648 -6.41 -9.83 -10.42
CA SER A 648 -6.09 -8.78 -11.40
C SER A 648 -7.18 -7.71 -11.39
N TRP A 649 -6.83 -6.42 -11.48
CA TRP A 649 -7.82 -5.33 -11.46
C TRP A 649 -7.91 -4.58 -12.79
N TYR A 650 -9.12 -4.09 -13.09
CA TYR A 650 -9.48 -3.34 -14.30
C TYR A 650 -10.49 -2.22 -13.93
N GLN A 651 -10.87 -1.41 -14.91
CA GLN A 651 -11.97 -0.43 -14.82
C GLN A 651 -13.09 -0.85 -15.79
N ALA A 652 -14.34 -0.59 -15.43
CA ALA A 652 -15.52 -1.00 -16.21
C ALA A 652 -16.12 0.16 -17.04
N ASP A 653 -15.96 0.09 -18.36
CA ASP A 653 -16.70 0.87 -19.35
C ASP A 653 -17.24 -0.11 -20.44
N ASP A 654 -18.39 -0.79 -20.20
CA ASP A 654 -19.35 -1.43 -21.15
C ASP A 654 -20.41 -2.33 -20.40
N MET A 655 -21.45 -2.92 -21.05
CA MET A 655 -22.76 -3.29 -20.40
C MET A 655 -23.46 -4.68 -20.73
N GLN A 656 -24.00 -5.40 -19.70
CA GLN A 656 -25.25 -6.28 -19.59
C GLN A 656 -25.43 -7.61 -20.44
N ALA A 657 -26.38 -8.58 -20.26
CA ALA A 657 -27.22 -9.26 -19.19
C ALA A 657 -28.03 -10.48 -19.85
N VAL A 658 -28.99 -11.35 -19.37
CA VAL A 658 -29.90 -11.61 -18.18
C VAL A 658 -30.40 -13.12 -18.16
N SER A 659 -30.93 -13.67 -17.01
CA SER A 659 -31.95 -14.78 -16.73
C SER A 659 -31.78 -16.25 -17.28
N GLU A 660 -32.61 -17.33 -17.09
CA GLU A 660 -33.92 -17.79 -16.46
C GLU A 660 -33.93 -19.39 -16.38
N ALA A 661 -34.84 -20.32 -15.92
CA ALA A 661 -36.18 -20.46 -15.22
C ALA A 661 -36.49 -21.95 -14.73
N MET A 662 -37.62 -22.24 -14.01
CA MET A 662 -38.44 -23.53 -13.82
C MET A 662 -37.84 -24.84 -13.20
N GLU A 663 -38.41 -25.68 -12.27
CA GLU A 663 -39.68 -25.81 -11.46
C GLU A 663 -39.59 -26.95 -10.35
N ALA A 664 -40.68 -27.38 -9.61
CA ALA A 664 -40.98 -28.73 -8.95
C ALA A 664 -41.34 -28.95 -7.40
N GLU A 665 -41.64 -30.21 -6.97
CA GLU A 665 -42.65 -30.63 -5.93
C GLU A 665 -42.19 -31.57 -4.73
N MET A 666 -43.10 -32.29 -4.03
CA MET A 666 -42.98 -33.43 -3.06
C MET A 666 -42.54 -33.19 -1.58
N THR A 667 -42.81 -34.02 -0.51
CA THR A 667 -43.88 -34.96 -0.02
C THR A 667 -43.68 -35.28 1.51
N LEU A 668 -44.69 -35.74 2.33
CA LEU A 668 -44.86 -35.38 3.78
C LEU A 668 -45.19 -36.49 4.86
N ILE A 669 -45.04 -36.18 6.19
CA ILE A 669 -45.29 -37.04 7.41
C ILE A 669 -45.96 -36.22 8.60
N HIS A 670 -46.32 -36.81 9.77
CA HIS A 670 -47.05 -36.18 10.92
C HIS A 670 -46.64 -36.64 12.37
N SER A 671 -47.11 -35.94 13.44
CA SER A 671 -46.83 -36.17 14.90
C SER A 671 -48.10 -36.16 15.82
N ASP A 672 -47.94 -36.69 17.05
CA ASP A 672 -49.00 -37.01 18.04
C ASP A 672 -49.23 -35.97 19.17
N ARG A 673 -48.38 -34.93 19.32
CA ARG A 673 -48.44 -34.01 20.48
C ARG A 673 -49.66 -33.08 20.46
N ARG A 674 -50.24 -32.81 21.65
CA ARG A 674 -51.50 -32.06 21.83
C ARG A 674 -51.34 -30.62 22.34
N PRO A 675 -52.10 -29.64 21.82
CA PRO A 675 -52.04 -28.24 22.27
C PRO A 675 -52.45 -28.00 23.73
N GLU A 676 -53.37 -28.79 24.30
CA GLU A 676 -53.84 -28.61 25.67
C GLU A 676 -52.78 -28.88 26.75
N ASP A 677 -51.74 -29.65 26.42
CA ASP A 677 -50.64 -30.01 27.34
C ASP A 677 -49.46 -29.01 27.31
N ALA A 678 -49.56 -27.91 26.55
CA ALA A 678 -48.48 -26.94 26.39
C ALA A 678 -48.30 -26.06 27.64
N VAL A 679 -47.05 -25.90 28.10
CA VAL A 679 -46.69 -25.07 29.27
C VAL A 679 -46.57 -23.58 28.96
N TYR A 680 -46.53 -23.23 27.68
CA TYR A 680 -46.66 -21.87 27.16
C TYR A 680 -47.39 -21.91 25.81
N ARG A 681 -48.26 -20.92 25.56
CA ARG A 681 -49.04 -20.76 24.34
C ARG A 681 -49.27 -19.27 24.07
N HIS A 682 -49.01 -18.80 22.85
CA HIS A 682 -49.16 -17.40 22.47
C HIS A 682 -49.48 -17.24 20.98
N VAL A 683 -50.38 -16.32 20.64
CA VAL A 683 -50.71 -15.97 19.25
C VAL A 683 -49.99 -14.68 18.88
N ILE A 684 -49.20 -14.73 17.81
CA ILE A 684 -48.46 -13.61 17.23
C ILE A 684 -49.33 -13.03 16.11
N PRO A 685 -49.82 -11.77 16.21
CA PRO A 685 -50.61 -11.16 15.16
C PRO A 685 -49.88 -11.10 13.81
N ALA A 686 -50.63 -10.96 12.72
CA ALA A 686 -50.06 -10.78 11.38
C ALA A 686 -49.17 -9.53 11.34
N GLY A 687 -47.90 -9.71 11.00
CA GLY A 687 -46.95 -8.60 10.89
C GLY A 687 -46.26 -8.17 12.19
N GLU A 688 -46.45 -8.84 13.32
CA GLU A 688 -45.80 -8.50 14.60
C GLU A 688 -44.53 -9.34 14.87
N PRO A 689 -43.56 -8.82 15.66
CA PRO A 689 -42.42 -9.58 16.15
C PRO A 689 -42.71 -10.32 17.46
N TRP A 690 -41.97 -11.40 17.71
CA TRP A 690 -41.99 -12.13 18.99
C TRP A 690 -40.60 -12.65 19.36
N LEU A 691 -40.24 -12.56 20.65
CA LEU A 691 -38.96 -13.03 21.17
C LEU A 691 -39.20 -13.82 22.47
N PHE A 692 -38.62 -15.02 22.57
CA PHE A 692 -38.79 -15.89 23.74
C PHE A 692 -37.58 -16.80 23.98
N GLU A 693 -37.49 -17.37 25.18
CA GLU A 693 -36.43 -18.32 25.56
C GLU A 693 -36.97 -19.74 25.69
N VAL A 694 -36.53 -20.64 24.82
CA VAL A 694 -36.78 -22.08 24.89
C VAL A 694 -35.59 -22.74 25.58
N LYS A 695 -35.83 -23.51 26.63
CA LYS A 695 -34.79 -24.17 27.43
C LYS A 695 -34.39 -25.51 26.80
N LYS A 696 -33.15 -25.96 27.04
CA LYS A 696 -32.68 -27.28 26.57
C LYS A 696 -33.66 -28.39 26.97
N GLY A 697 -34.05 -29.20 25.98
CA GLY A 697 -35.00 -30.31 26.11
C GLY A 697 -36.46 -29.94 25.81
N GLN A 698 -36.85 -28.66 25.90
CA GLN A 698 -38.21 -28.24 25.58
C GLN A 698 -38.49 -28.39 24.07
N THR A 699 -39.74 -28.70 23.74
CA THR A 699 -40.24 -28.73 22.35
C THR A 699 -40.99 -27.43 22.06
N LEU A 700 -40.58 -26.71 21.03
CA LEU A 700 -41.31 -25.57 20.43
C LEU A 700 -42.12 -26.08 19.24
N ARG A 701 -43.40 -25.71 19.13
CA ARG A 701 -44.18 -25.82 17.89
C ARG A 701 -44.49 -24.44 17.34
N LEU A 702 -44.27 -24.25 16.04
CA LEU A 702 -44.87 -23.16 15.26
C LEU A 702 -46.11 -23.73 14.57
N LEU A 703 -47.24 -23.03 14.67
CA LEU A 703 -48.54 -23.46 14.17
C LEU A 703 -49.14 -22.33 13.31
N ASP A 704 -49.49 -22.63 12.07
CA ASP A 704 -50.28 -21.74 11.22
C ASP A 704 -51.77 -21.95 11.53
N LEU A 705 -52.49 -20.88 11.87
CA LEU A 705 -53.90 -20.94 12.27
C LEU A 705 -54.87 -20.93 11.08
N GLU A 706 -54.50 -20.28 9.98
CA GLU A 706 -55.42 -19.96 8.88
C GLU A 706 -54.92 -20.45 7.50
N GLY A 707 -53.68 -20.95 7.43
CA GLY A 707 -53.04 -21.43 6.21
C GLY A 707 -52.31 -20.31 5.45
N ASN A 708 -51.32 -20.71 4.64
CA ASN A 708 -50.47 -19.83 3.86
C ASN A 708 -49.90 -18.64 4.65
N GLN A 709 -49.30 -18.87 5.83
CA GLN A 709 -48.55 -17.84 6.55
C GLN A 709 -47.07 -18.21 6.71
N ALA A 710 -46.18 -17.40 6.12
CA ALA A 710 -44.74 -17.55 6.32
C ALA A 710 -44.28 -17.01 7.69
N ILE A 711 -43.37 -17.74 8.36
CA ILE A 711 -42.84 -17.36 9.67
C ILE A 711 -41.31 -17.24 9.59
N ASP A 712 -40.82 -16.03 9.33
CA ASP A 712 -39.40 -15.68 9.32
C ASP A 712 -38.83 -15.81 10.75
N THR A 713 -37.86 -16.71 10.96
CA THR A 713 -37.34 -17.04 12.31
C THR A 713 -35.81 -17.04 12.39
N LEU A 714 -35.27 -16.50 13.48
CA LEU A 714 -33.85 -16.45 13.84
C LEU A 714 -33.62 -17.15 15.19
N PHE A 715 -32.52 -17.88 15.31
CA PHE A 715 -32.17 -18.66 16.51
C PHE A 715 -30.76 -18.30 17.03
N TYR A 716 -30.67 -18.06 18.34
CA TYR A 716 -29.43 -17.70 19.05
C TYR A 716 -29.27 -18.56 20.31
N ASN A 717 -28.05 -18.88 20.71
CA ASN A 717 -27.78 -19.48 22.03
C ASN A 717 -28.04 -18.43 23.12
N ARG A 718 -28.92 -18.72 24.08
CA ARG A 718 -29.30 -17.76 25.13
C ARG A 718 -28.15 -17.43 26.09
N ASP A 719 -27.26 -18.39 26.33
CA ASP A 719 -26.09 -18.22 27.19
C ASP A 719 -24.91 -17.53 26.45
N ASN A 720 -24.98 -17.44 25.11
CA ASN A 720 -24.01 -16.73 24.27
C ASN A 720 -24.66 -16.24 22.96
N PRO A 721 -25.29 -15.05 22.92
CA PRO A 721 -26.00 -14.58 21.72
C PRO A 721 -25.13 -14.36 20.46
N ARG A 722 -23.80 -14.40 20.58
CA ARG A 722 -22.86 -14.41 19.43
C ARG A 722 -22.84 -15.76 18.72
N GLU A 723 -23.25 -16.81 19.40
CA GLU A 723 -23.53 -18.11 18.79
C GLU A 723 -24.97 -18.13 18.27
N ARG A 724 -25.12 -18.27 16.95
CA ARG A 724 -26.39 -18.15 16.23
C ARG A 724 -26.47 -19.15 15.08
N TYR A 725 -27.67 -19.38 14.56
CA TYR A 725 -27.91 -20.26 13.42
C TYR A 725 -27.01 -19.97 12.21
N ASP A 726 -26.53 -21.04 11.57
CA ASP A 726 -25.69 -21.02 10.38
C ASP A 726 -26.33 -21.93 9.31
N PRO A 727 -26.94 -21.35 8.25
CA PRO A 727 -27.57 -22.15 7.20
C PRO A 727 -26.52 -22.92 6.39
N GLN A 728 -25.38 -22.34 6.01
CA GLN A 728 -24.36 -23.04 5.21
C GLN A 728 -23.85 -24.29 5.93
N ARG A 729 -23.54 -24.21 7.23
CA ARG A 729 -23.15 -25.39 8.00
C ARG A 729 -24.31 -26.37 8.19
N THR A 730 -25.54 -25.88 8.38
CA THR A 730 -26.73 -26.74 8.52
C THR A 730 -26.97 -27.55 7.25
N LEU A 731 -27.18 -26.88 6.11
CA LEU A 731 -27.42 -27.51 4.81
C LEU A 731 -26.27 -28.45 4.42
N ARG A 732 -25.02 -28.04 4.64
CA ARG A 732 -23.83 -28.88 4.37
C ARG A 732 -23.80 -30.16 5.21
N ARG A 733 -24.23 -30.11 6.48
CA ARG A 733 -24.19 -31.28 7.38
C ARG A 733 -25.33 -32.27 7.16
N GLN A 734 -26.53 -31.79 6.82
CA GLN A 734 -27.62 -32.67 6.39
C GLN A 734 -27.49 -33.11 4.91
N GLY A 735 -26.68 -32.40 4.12
CA GLY A 735 -26.48 -32.66 2.69
C GLY A 735 -27.70 -32.38 1.83
N HIS A 736 -28.61 -31.50 2.28
CA HIS A 736 -29.94 -31.28 1.71
C HIS A 736 -30.32 -29.79 1.81
N VAL A 737 -31.06 -29.25 0.83
CA VAL A 737 -31.34 -27.80 0.73
C VAL A 737 -32.52 -27.30 1.57
N TYR A 738 -33.53 -28.14 1.82
CA TYR A 738 -34.67 -27.79 2.68
C TYR A 738 -34.49 -28.31 4.10
N LEU A 739 -35.12 -27.64 5.07
CA LEU A 739 -35.28 -28.19 6.42
C LEU A 739 -36.57 -29.00 6.49
N THR A 740 -36.55 -30.11 7.23
CA THR A 740 -37.67 -31.05 7.40
C THR A 740 -37.49 -31.88 8.68
N THR A 741 -38.35 -32.88 8.92
CA THR A 741 -38.21 -33.81 10.05
C THR A 741 -36.86 -34.53 10.01
N GLY A 742 -36.07 -34.40 11.08
CA GLY A 742 -34.70 -34.92 11.18
C GLY A 742 -33.60 -33.87 10.92
N SER A 743 -33.93 -32.68 10.42
CA SER A 743 -32.96 -31.59 10.26
C SER A 743 -32.46 -31.07 11.62
N VAL A 744 -31.14 -31.09 11.82
CA VAL A 744 -30.47 -30.49 12.98
C VAL A 744 -29.95 -29.11 12.60
N LEU A 745 -30.41 -28.08 13.29
CA LEU A 745 -30.02 -26.69 13.07
C LEU A 745 -28.70 -26.41 13.79
N TYR A 746 -27.64 -26.14 13.04
CA TYR A 746 -26.30 -25.90 13.60
C TYR A 746 -25.99 -24.41 13.76
N SER A 747 -25.11 -24.10 14.70
CA SER A 747 -24.60 -22.75 14.94
C SER A 747 -23.39 -22.39 14.06
N ASN A 748 -23.06 -21.10 14.03
CA ASN A 748 -21.81 -20.56 13.48
C ASN A 748 -20.54 -21.09 14.19
N LEU A 749 -20.65 -21.61 15.43
CA LEU A 749 -19.57 -22.34 16.11
C LEU A 749 -19.56 -23.85 15.75
N GLY A 750 -20.69 -24.39 15.30
CA GLY A 750 -20.85 -25.77 14.85
C GLY A 750 -21.49 -26.73 15.85
N ASN A 751 -22.05 -26.20 16.94
CA ASN A 751 -22.88 -26.95 17.89
C ASN A 751 -24.33 -27.05 17.37
N PRO A 752 -25.10 -28.07 17.74
CA PRO A 752 -26.54 -28.11 17.45
C PRO A 752 -27.30 -27.13 18.37
N LEU A 753 -28.26 -26.39 17.81
CA LEU A 753 -29.14 -25.46 18.53
C LEU A 753 -30.53 -26.05 18.75
N LEU A 754 -31.14 -26.60 17.69
CA LEU A 754 -32.43 -27.29 17.72
C LEU A 754 -32.44 -28.45 16.72
N THR A 755 -33.33 -29.43 16.93
CA THR A 755 -33.60 -30.53 16.00
C THR A 755 -35.08 -30.52 15.62
N ILE A 756 -35.43 -30.51 14.33
CA ILE A 756 -36.82 -30.63 13.88
C ILE A 756 -37.27 -32.09 14.08
N VAL A 757 -38.27 -32.31 14.92
CA VAL A 757 -38.77 -33.65 15.30
C VAL A 757 -40.12 -34.00 14.66
N SER A 758 -40.81 -33.00 14.11
CA SER A 758 -41.99 -33.20 13.26
C SER A 758 -42.15 -32.00 12.35
N ASP A 759 -42.61 -32.25 11.14
CA ASP A 759 -42.95 -31.23 10.15
C ASP A 759 -44.08 -31.77 9.29
N THR A 760 -45.22 -31.06 9.29
CA THR A 760 -46.42 -31.44 8.53
C THR A 760 -46.50 -30.76 7.16
N CYS A 761 -45.56 -29.85 6.84
CA CYS A 761 -45.38 -29.21 5.53
C CYS A 761 -44.14 -29.74 4.78
N GLY A 762 -43.26 -30.46 5.47
CA GLY A 762 -42.19 -31.36 4.98
C GLY A 762 -41.05 -30.74 4.19
N ARG A 763 -41.16 -29.49 3.73
CA ARG A 763 -40.04 -28.66 3.31
C ARG A 763 -40.20 -27.24 3.85
N HIS A 764 -39.10 -26.68 4.34
CA HIS A 764 -39.00 -25.29 4.78
C HIS A 764 -37.77 -24.62 4.18
N ASP A 765 -37.90 -23.34 3.86
CA ASP A 765 -36.91 -22.57 3.13
C ASP A 765 -35.83 -21.95 4.03
N THR A 766 -34.61 -21.87 3.49
CA THR A 766 -33.42 -21.23 4.09
C THR A 766 -32.68 -20.29 3.13
N LEU A 767 -33.17 -20.18 1.89
CA LEU A 767 -32.58 -19.41 0.79
C LEU A 767 -33.29 -18.06 0.62
N GLY A 768 -34.56 -17.97 1.00
CA GLY A 768 -35.39 -16.81 0.76
C GLY A 768 -35.30 -15.73 1.83
N GLY A 769 -34.17 -15.03 1.93
CA GLY A 769 -33.90 -13.99 2.96
C GLY A 769 -35.08 -13.09 3.36
N ALA A 770 -35.21 -12.81 4.66
CA ALA A 770 -36.33 -12.10 5.28
C ALA A 770 -36.64 -10.77 4.57
N CYS A 771 -37.94 -10.51 4.33
CA CYS A 771 -38.30 -9.34 3.54
C CYS A 771 -37.88 -8.03 4.21
N SER A 772 -37.41 -7.11 3.37
CA SER A 772 -36.88 -5.78 3.71
C SER A 772 -37.46 -4.70 2.77
N GLN A 773 -37.45 -3.45 3.21
CA GLN A 773 -37.90 -2.29 2.43
C GLN A 773 -37.24 -2.21 1.03
N GLU A 774 -35.95 -2.52 0.93
CA GLU A 774 -35.24 -2.60 -0.35
C GLU A 774 -35.58 -3.86 -1.16
N SER A 775 -35.75 -5.03 -0.53
CA SER A 775 -36.20 -6.22 -1.26
C SER A 775 -37.58 -6.01 -1.91
N ASN A 776 -38.45 -5.22 -1.27
CA ASN A 776 -39.78 -4.89 -1.79
C ASN A 776 -39.71 -4.01 -3.05
N THR A 777 -38.73 -3.11 -3.17
CA THR A 777 -38.58 -2.28 -4.38
C THR A 777 -37.98 -3.00 -5.56
N VAL A 778 -37.16 -4.04 -5.30
CA VAL A 778 -36.57 -4.90 -6.34
C VAL A 778 -37.56 -5.97 -6.80
N ARG A 779 -38.27 -6.65 -5.87
CA ARG A 779 -39.15 -7.79 -6.18
C ARG A 779 -40.55 -7.38 -6.68
N TYR A 780 -41.04 -6.20 -6.34
CA TYR A 780 -42.41 -5.78 -6.67
C TYR A 780 -42.48 -4.45 -7.43
N ALA A 781 -42.21 -3.33 -6.75
CA ALA A 781 -42.18 -1.99 -7.35
C ALA A 781 -41.62 -0.94 -6.36
N GLN A 782 -41.08 0.16 -6.88
CA GLN A 782 -40.43 1.21 -6.08
C GLN A 782 -41.36 1.88 -5.04
N ASP A 783 -42.69 1.88 -5.24
CA ASP A 783 -43.65 2.41 -4.27
C ASP A 783 -43.78 1.51 -3.03
N LYS A 784 -43.44 0.20 -3.14
CA LYS A 784 -43.53 -0.77 -2.04
C LYS A 784 -42.43 -0.61 -0.98
N ARG A 785 -41.52 0.38 -1.15
CA ARG A 785 -40.45 0.69 -0.19
C ARG A 785 -40.97 0.88 1.24
N TYR A 786 -42.12 1.55 1.38
CA TYR A 786 -42.68 1.95 2.66
C TYR A 786 -43.57 0.88 3.30
N MET A 787 -43.64 -0.32 2.74
CA MET A 787 -44.39 -1.44 3.31
C MET A 787 -43.61 -2.09 4.45
N HIS A 788 -44.32 -2.46 5.52
CA HIS A 788 -43.74 -3.15 6.67
C HIS A 788 -43.06 -4.46 6.25
N SER A 789 -41.95 -4.80 6.90
CA SER A 789 -41.10 -5.91 6.48
C SER A 789 -40.53 -6.69 7.67
N CYS A 790 -40.20 -7.96 7.46
CA CYS A 790 -39.68 -8.84 8.52
C CYS A 790 -38.38 -8.32 9.13
N ARG A 791 -37.57 -7.63 8.33
CA ARG A 791 -36.34 -6.98 8.80
C ARG A 791 -36.62 -5.77 9.70
N ASP A 792 -37.71 -5.04 9.49
CA ASP A 792 -38.16 -4.00 10.45
C ASP A 792 -38.58 -4.64 11.78
N ASN A 793 -39.36 -5.73 11.73
CA ASN A 793 -39.74 -6.51 12.93
C ASN A 793 -38.54 -7.01 13.73
N PHE A 794 -37.55 -7.62 13.07
CA PHE A 794 -36.33 -8.06 13.74
C PHE A 794 -35.54 -6.89 14.36
N LEU A 795 -35.48 -5.72 13.70
CA LEU A 795 -34.85 -4.53 14.26
C LEU A 795 -35.59 -4.02 15.50
N CYS A 796 -36.92 -3.92 15.44
CA CYS A 796 -37.77 -3.53 16.58
C CYS A 796 -37.61 -4.47 17.78
N ALA A 797 -37.59 -5.78 17.54
CA ALA A 797 -37.40 -6.79 18.58
C ALA A 797 -36.01 -6.69 19.24
N CYS A 798 -34.95 -6.54 18.44
CA CYS A 798 -33.59 -6.36 18.95
C CYS A 798 -33.49 -5.09 19.82
N LEU A 799 -34.05 -3.97 19.34
CA LEU A 799 -34.08 -2.70 20.08
C LEU A 799 -34.86 -2.77 21.40
N HIS A 800 -35.91 -3.60 21.47
CA HIS A 800 -36.72 -3.78 22.68
C HIS A 800 -36.08 -4.72 23.72
N ASP A 801 -35.37 -5.76 23.27
CA ASP A 801 -34.67 -6.70 24.16
C ASP A 801 -33.32 -6.17 24.67
N GLY A 802 -32.58 -5.44 23.83
CA GLY A 802 -31.32 -4.79 24.20
C GLY A 802 -30.11 -5.72 24.36
N ARG A 803 -30.26 -7.05 24.25
CA ARG A 803 -29.11 -7.99 24.17
C ARG A 803 -28.65 -8.20 22.71
N LEU A 804 -29.57 -8.04 21.76
CA LEU A 804 -29.34 -8.12 20.32
C LEU A 804 -29.37 -6.73 19.68
N HIS A 805 -28.64 -6.54 18.59
CA HIS A 805 -28.51 -5.30 17.83
C HIS A 805 -28.63 -5.59 16.32
N LYS A 806 -28.68 -4.55 15.48
CA LYS A 806 -28.65 -4.69 14.00
C LYS A 806 -27.58 -5.68 13.51
N ARG A 807 -26.38 -5.66 14.11
CA ARG A 807 -25.23 -6.52 13.72
C ARG A 807 -25.46 -8.01 13.97
N ASP A 808 -26.41 -8.38 14.82
CA ASP A 808 -26.63 -9.75 15.26
C ASP A 808 -27.62 -10.47 14.33
N ILE A 809 -28.48 -9.72 13.63
CA ILE A 809 -29.41 -10.20 12.59
C ILE A 809 -28.61 -10.88 11.46
N GLY A 810 -28.85 -12.18 11.29
CA GLY A 810 -28.26 -13.02 10.25
C GLY A 810 -29.30 -13.54 9.25
N ALA A 811 -28.96 -14.64 8.57
CA ALA A 811 -29.89 -15.37 7.72
C ALA A 811 -30.94 -16.11 8.58
N ASN A 812 -32.21 -15.96 8.21
CA ASN A 812 -33.35 -16.58 8.87
C ASN A 812 -33.75 -17.90 8.20
N ILE A 813 -34.62 -18.65 8.88
CA ILE A 813 -35.42 -19.74 8.28
C ILE A 813 -36.79 -19.16 7.95
N ASN A 814 -37.39 -19.58 6.83
CA ASN A 814 -38.77 -19.24 6.47
C ASN A 814 -39.63 -20.49 6.63
N PHE A 815 -40.18 -20.70 7.83
CA PHE A 815 -41.10 -21.79 8.06
C PHE A 815 -42.38 -21.59 7.22
N PHE A 816 -42.91 -22.70 6.68
CA PHE A 816 -44.08 -22.78 5.80
C PHE A 816 -43.98 -22.11 4.41
N MET A 817 -42.91 -21.35 4.14
CA MET A 817 -42.68 -20.69 2.85
C MET A 817 -42.23 -21.70 1.77
N ASN A 818 -42.81 -21.58 0.57
CA ASN A 818 -42.51 -22.46 -0.56
C ASN A 818 -41.52 -21.80 -1.53
N VAL A 819 -40.33 -22.39 -1.66
CA VAL A 819 -39.22 -21.87 -2.50
C VAL A 819 -38.52 -23.04 -3.21
N PRO A 820 -39.14 -23.67 -4.22
CA PRO A 820 -38.52 -24.76 -4.96
C PRO A 820 -37.27 -24.29 -5.73
N VAL A 821 -36.31 -25.20 -5.87
CA VAL A 821 -35.01 -25.00 -6.53
C VAL A 821 -34.84 -26.06 -7.62
N THR A 822 -34.35 -25.65 -8.78
CA THR A 822 -34.20 -26.51 -9.96
C THR A 822 -32.78 -27.10 -10.04
N PRO A 823 -32.55 -28.26 -10.67
CA PRO A 823 -31.21 -28.83 -10.86
C PRO A 823 -30.23 -27.93 -11.65
N GLU A 824 -30.75 -27.10 -12.54
CA GLU A 824 -30.03 -26.06 -13.32
C GLU A 824 -29.67 -24.84 -12.45
N GLY A 825 -30.23 -24.78 -11.25
CA GLY A 825 -30.06 -23.70 -10.29
C GLY A 825 -31.00 -22.52 -10.50
N GLY A 826 -32.25 -22.72 -10.90
CA GLY A 826 -33.31 -21.71 -10.76
C GLY A 826 -33.96 -21.73 -9.37
N LEU A 827 -34.80 -20.74 -9.03
CA LEU A 827 -35.81 -20.83 -7.97
C LEU A 827 -37.06 -20.00 -8.26
N THR A 828 -38.21 -20.42 -7.75
CA THR A 828 -39.50 -19.69 -7.86
C THR A 828 -40.10 -19.41 -6.48
N PHE A 829 -41.13 -18.55 -6.44
CA PHE A 829 -41.96 -18.33 -5.26
C PHE A 829 -43.37 -18.81 -5.57
N GLU A 830 -43.76 -19.90 -4.93
CA GLU A 830 -45.05 -20.55 -5.10
C GLU A 830 -46.00 -20.20 -3.94
N ASP A 831 -47.25 -20.63 -4.03
CA ASP A 831 -48.18 -20.59 -2.90
C ASP A 831 -47.63 -21.40 -1.71
N GLY A 832 -48.06 -21.05 -0.50
CA GLY A 832 -47.54 -21.62 0.74
C GLY A 832 -47.81 -23.13 0.86
N LEU A 833 -46.95 -23.83 1.61
CA LEU A 833 -47.12 -25.27 1.86
C LEU A 833 -48.10 -25.58 3.01
N SER A 834 -48.67 -24.52 3.60
CA SER A 834 -49.42 -24.59 4.84
C SER A 834 -50.92 -24.41 4.61
N ALA A 835 -51.69 -25.26 5.28
CA ALA A 835 -53.14 -25.20 5.41
C ALA A 835 -53.48 -24.97 6.90
N PRO A 836 -54.69 -24.50 7.25
CA PRO A 836 -55.08 -24.28 8.64
C PRO A 836 -54.73 -25.45 9.56
N GLY A 837 -53.99 -25.18 10.63
CA GLY A 837 -53.56 -26.19 11.61
C GLY A 837 -52.30 -26.97 11.25
N LYS A 838 -51.60 -26.65 10.15
CA LYS A 838 -50.27 -27.18 9.85
C LYS A 838 -49.22 -26.61 10.81
N TYR A 839 -48.24 -27.43 11.14
CA TYR A 839 -47.21 -27.12 12.13
C TYR A 839 -45.85 -27.76 11.85
N VAL A 840 -44.84 -27.23 12.53
CA VAL A 840 -43.47 -27.77 12.67
C VAL A 840 -43.08 -27.77 14.15
N GLU A 841 -42.37 -28.81 14.60
CA GLU A 841 -41.91 -29.01 15.98
C GLU A 841 -40.38 -29.11 16.04
N LEU A 842 -39.77 -28.34 16.94
CA LEU A 842 -38.33 -28.27 17.16
C LEU A 842 -38.00 -28.54 18.64
N VAL A 843 -37.12 -29.50 18.91
CA VAL A 843 -36.56 -29.73 20.26
C VAL A 843 -35.30 -28.91 20.42
N ALA A 844 -35.17 -28.15 21.51
CA ALA A 844 -34.02 -27.31 21.79
C ALA A 844 -32.84 -28.12 22.36
N GLU A 845 -31.71 -28.12 21.65
CA GLU A 845 -30.48 -28.84 22.01
C GLU A 845 -29.61 -28.05 23.00
N CYS A 846 -29.79 -26.73 23.09
CA CYS A 846 -29.24 -25.85 24.13
C CYS A 846 -30.34 -24.93 24.68
N ASN A 847 -29.99 -23.94 25.50
CA ASN A 847 -30.91 -22.83 25.76
C ASN A 847 -30.90 -21.90 24.54
N VAL A 848 -32.07 -21.58 23.99
CA VAL A 848 -32.21 -20.87 22.73
C VAL A 848 -33.10 -19.64 22.91
N MET A 849 -32.61 -18.48 22.45
CA MET A 849 -33.44 -17.31 22.15
C MET A 849 -34.01 -17.49 20.75
N VAL A 850 -35.33 -17.50 20.65
CA VAL A 850 -36.10 -17.65 19.41
C VAL A 850 -36.71 -16.30 19.06
N LEU A 851 -36.32 -15.73 17.92
CA LEU A 851 -36.80 -14.45 17.41
C LEU A 851 -37.62 -14.69 16.14
N ILE A 852 -38.90 -14.36 16.17
CA ILE A 852 -39.85 -14.52 15.08
C ILE A 852 -40.30 -13.15 14.56
N SER A 853 -40.48 -13.04 13.26
CA SER A 853 -41.34 -12.05 12.62
C SER A 853 -42.46 -12.80 11.92
N ASN A 854 -43.72 -12.62 12.35
CA ASN A 854 -44.84 -13.17 11.61
C ASN A 854 -45.04 -12.34 10.34
N CYS A 855 -44.86 -12.93 9.15
CA CYS A 855 -44.54 -12.18 7.94
C CYS A 855 -45.65 -11.19 7.48
N PRO A 856 -45.42 -9.86 7.42
CA PRO A 856 -46.42 -8.84 7.04
C PRO A 856 -46.68 -8.74 5.53
N GLN A 857 -46.13 -9.64 4.70
CA GLN A 857 -46.00 -9.41 3.27
C GLN A 857 -47.29 -9.70 2.49
N LEU A 858 -47.94 -8.63 2.01
CA LEU A 858 -49.15 -8.69 1.17
C LEU A 858 -48.88 -9.07 -0.30
N ASN A 859 -47.66 -8.86 -0.82
CA ASN A 859 -47.35 -9.08 -2.25
C ASN A 859 -46.69 -10.45 -2.54
N ASN A 860 -46.88 -11.46 -1.67
CA ASN A 860 -46.16 -12.74 -1.75
C ASN A 860 -47.15 -13.92 -1.78
N PRO A 861 -47.08 -14.83 -2.79
CA PRO A 861 -47.99 -15.97 -2.88
C PRO A 861 -47.88 -16.92 -1.67
N CYS A 862 -46.68 -17.06 -1.09
CA CYS A 862 -46.47 -17.86 0.11
C CYS A 862 -47.24 -17.35 1.36
N ASN A 863 -47.76 -16.11 1.32
CA ASN A 863 -48.58 -15.50 2.37
C ASN A 863 -50.08 -15.48 1.99
N GLY A 864 -50.49 -16.20 0.94
CA GLY A 864 -51.87 -16.20 0.42
C GLY A 864 -52.39 -14.83 -0.01
N TRP A 865 -51.48 -13.85 -0.21
CA TRP A 865 -51.78 -12.42 -0.39
C TRP A 865 -52.52 -11.75 0.79
N ASN A 866 -52.67 -12.44 1.93
CA ASN A 866 -53.41 -11.99 3.11
C ASN A 866 -52.72 -12.55 4.38
N PRO A 867 -51.77 -11.82 4.99
CA PRO A 867 -51.09 -12.26 6.20
C PRO A 867 -52.02 -12.55 7.37
N THR A 868 -51.82 -13.69 8.04
CA THR A 868 -52.69 -14.20 9.13
C THR A 868 -51.93 -14.36 10.47
N PRO A 869 -52.62 -14.55 11.60
CA PRO A 869 -51.98 -14.77 12.90
C PRO A 869 -51.36 -16.17 12.99
N ALA A 870 -50.14 -16.26 13.53
CA ALA A 870 -49.46 -17.51 13.83
C ALA A 870 -49.54 -17.83 15.32
N GLU A 871 -49.47 -19.11 15.71
CA GLU A 871 -49.41 -19.52 17.11
C GLU A 871 -48.12 -20.26 17.44
N VAL A 872 -47.59 -20.00 18.63
CA VAL A 872 -46.41 -20.67 19.19
C VAL A 872 -46.75 -21.37 20.49
N LEU A 873 -46.31 -22.62 20.61
CA LEU A 873 -46.57 -23.49 21.76
C LEU A 873 -45.25 -24.11 22.26
N VAL A 874 -45.11 -24.28 23.57
CA VAL A 874 -43.93 -24.94 24.16
C VAL A 874 -44.35 -26.02 25.16
N TRP A 875 -43.72 -27.18 25.09
CA TRP A 875 -43.82 -28.28 26.06
C TRP A 875 -42.46 -28.55 26.73
N ASN A 876 -42.50 -29.16 27.91
CA ASN A 876 -41.32 -29.72 28.58
C ASN A 876 -40.96 -31.12 28.06
#